data_AF-A0A930R2Q0-F1
#
_entry.id   AF-A0A930R2Q0-F1
#
_cell.length_a   1.000
_cell.length_b   1.000
_cell.length_c   1.000
_cell.angle_alpha   90.00
_cell.angle_beta   90.00
_cell.angle_gamma   90.00
#
_symmetry.space_group_name_H-M   'P 1'
#
loop_
_entity.id
_entity.type
_entity.pdbx_description
1 polymer ?
#
loop_
_entity_poly.entity_id
_entity_poly.type
_entity_poly.pdbx_seq_one_letter_code
_entity_poly.pdbx_strand_id
1 'polypeptide(L)'
;MINWYLGDEDMAALLAELKAAMPALNEQSQKLLNFLFFRTDKKGEPDYDWDVVVTNFRRNKKDVVCTVDDDVLPPALYPAFDLMMGAALRKDLVAIAHNLADYPYTNRYTRRLVRSHDYHQHVGRIWTLVERLIRQRFSGLTVPQILRGAYDVEKYGSSFLAPEQVAVWIDRGDEEVLSTIREMLLSENNTKILTYDVFRAIFKARNTELVELVGKLLLAGKLQEGLRQAICETMDCGRQEHFVYIMGLIEEHNLIRFSSVRRAIATTIGIGTDSERVDKKLLALIMRVLRDPAEGDAFVHSADNVEAMVGLWSKGLHDVKDLIAAMEEIIGEGRPHSVLLVSYFLHALQDGAAERNVAKRVLLGIADAELSAEDMKKIACYLPFVVDSFYILRELDDFVEKFDPQEYFVDAEEATRFFDLCERARAQMKQNEKEYKGCIFPWYGATLRREDLARTMVLAALCADGALTDRVAPVLSVCHAGQRVAPLLLKAPLSPVQEQALIDLLRLAPETAARIIRENPTASVPDTEVTDTLRTAPETAKDLMGGDFVTRHEGDIAALLRLKTANVRRTVLDLLYAQPDAQLRTTMAGLLTQRDVNKRLGALDLLLRCKADGRIPQEELLALAQTIKKPTSDEQVLIDELARTGAAAEADDALFDAAYVPDFTIDLHDT
;
A
#
# COMPACT_ATOMS: atom_id res chain seq x y z
N MET A 1 7.05 -7.29 -6.34
CA MET A 1 7.48 -8.67 -6.72
C MET A 1 7.18 -8.85 -8.21
N ILE A 2 7.93 -8.12 -9.05
CA ILE A 2 7.92 -8.24 -10.50
C ILE A 2 9.35 -7.90 -10.93
N ASN A 3 10.18 -8.92 -11.20
CA ASN A 3 11.16 -8.88 -12.29
C ASN A 3 11.93 -10.20 -12.38
N TRP A 4 11.35 -11.18 -13.06
CA TRP A 4 12.13 -12.29 -13.66
C TRP A 4 11.46 -12.64 -14.98
N TYR A 5 11.97 -11.99 -16.01
CA TYR A 5 11.32 -11.91 -17.30
C TYR A 5 12.23 -12.45 -18.42
N LEU A 6 13.52 -12.63 -18.15
CA LEU A 6 14.40 -13.46 -18.96
C LEU A 6 14.56 -14.83 -18.28
N GLY A 7 14.76 -15.89 -19.06
CA GLY A 7 15.12 -17.20 -18.50
C GLY A 7 16.52 -17.17 -17.88
N ASP A 8 16.84 -18.13 -17.02
CA ASP A 8 18.13 -18.19 -16.30
C ASP A 8 19.33 -18.14 -17.25
N GLU A 9 19.24 -18.81 -18.41
CA GLU A 9 20.28 -18.81 -19.44
C GLU A 9 20.47 -17.42 -20.07
N ASP A 10 19.38 -16.76 -20.47
CA ASP A 10 19.39 -15.42 -21.05
C ASP A 10 19.91 -14.39 -20.04
N MET A 11 19.51 -14.50 -18.78
CA MET A 11 20.01 -13.65 -17.69
C MET A 11 21.51 -13.87 -17.45
N ALA A 12 21.98 -15.12 -17.40
CA ALA A 12 23.39 -15.42 -17.22
C ALA A 12 24.24 -14.86 -18.37
N ALA A 13 23.77 -14.99 -19.62
CA ALA A 13 24.41 -14.43 -20.78
C ALA A 13 24.49 -12.89 -20.72
N LEU A 14 23.37 -12.22 -20.38
CA LEU A 14 23.33 -10.77 -20.21
C LEU A 14 24.33 -10.31 -19.14
N LEU A 15 24.32 -10.93 -17.96
CA LEU A 15 25.20 -10.56 -16.86
C LEU A 15 26.68 -10.73 -17.22
N ALA A 16 27.04 -11.78 -17.97
CA ALA A 16 28.40 -11.98 -18.45
C ALA A 16 28.84 -10.87 -19.41
N GLU A 17 27.99 -10.49 -20.36
CA GLU A 17 28.24 -9.39 -21.32
C GLU A 17 28.39 -8.05 -20.59
N LEU A 18 27.48 -7.73 -19.67
CA LEU A 18 27.51 -6.50 -18.87
C LEU A 18 28.78 -6.40 -18.02
N LYS A 19 29.19 -7.50 -17.36
CA LYS A 19 30.44 -7.54 -16.56
C LYS A 19 31.67 -7.31 -17.42
N ALA A 20 31.74 -7.93 -18.60
CA ALA A 20 32.88 -7.80 -19.50
C ALA A 20 33.03 -6.38 -20.07
N ALA A 21 31.91 -5.71 -20.38
CA ALA A 21 31.90 -4.38 -20.96
C ALA A 21 32.02 -3.24 -19.93
N MET A 22 31.76 -3.51 -18.64
CA MET A 22 31.73 -2.51 -17.57
C MET A 22 32.93 -1.54 -17.55
N PRO A 23 34.20 -1.99 -17.68
CA PRO A 23 35.36 -1.08 -17.56
C PRO A 23 35.45 -0.02 -18.67
N ALA A 24 34.78 -0.25 -19.81
CA ALA A 24 34.80 0.68 -20.96
C ALA A 24 33.67 1.72 -20.91
N LEU A 25 32.73 1.61 -19.96
CA LEU A 25 31.57 2.50 -19.86
C LEU A 25 31.92 3.80 -19.12
N ASN A 26 31.15 4.85 -19.41
CA ASN A 26 31.19 6.07 -18.60
C ASN A 26 30.62 5.83 -17.20
N GLU A 27 30.94 6.72 -16.26
CA GLU A 27 30.59 6.58 -14.85
C GLU A 27 29.07 6.43 -14.61
N GLN A 28 28.23 7.18 -15.33
CA GLN A 28 26.78 7.13 -15.15
C GLN A 28 26.20 5.79 -15.63
N SER A 29 26.68 5.29 -16.77
CA SER A 29 26.33 3.97 -17.28
C SER A 29 26.73 2.86 -16.31
N GLN A 30 27.93 2.94 -15.71
CA GLN A 30 28.37 1.97 -14.69
C GLN A 30 27.47 2.01 -13.45
N LYS A 31 27.14 3.20 -12.94
CA LYS A 31 26.24 3.37 -11.79
C LYS A 31 24.86 2.76 -12.06
N LEU A 32 24.30 3.00 -13.25
CA LEU A 32 23.01 2.44 -13.63
C LEU A 32 23.05 0.91 -13.66
N LEU A 33 24.03 0.31 -14.35
CA LEU A 33 24.11 -1.15 -14.45
C LEU A 33 24.39 -1.81 -13.10
N ASN A 34 25.22 -1.20 -12.26
CA ASN A 34 25.44 -1.68 -10.89
C ASN A 34 24.15 -1.66 -10.07
N PHE A 35 23.36 -0.60 -10.19
CA PHE A 35 22.08 -0.50 -9.51
C PHE A 35 21.05 -1.54 -10.00
N LEU A 36 20.98 -1.78 -11.30
CA LEU A 36 19.97 -2.65 -11.91
C LEU A 36 20.29 -4.15 -11.83
N PHE A 37 21.57 -4.53 -11.94
CA PHE A 37 21.97 -5.93 -12.14
C PHE A 37 22.94 -6.48 -11.09
N PHE A 38 23.61 -5.62 -10.33
CA PHE A 38 24.67 -6.03 -9.40
C PHE A 38 24.41 -5.58 -7.95
N ARG A 39 23.19 -5.10 -7.67
CA ARG A 39 22.71 -4.88 -6.29
C ARG A 39 22.41 -6.23 -5.65
N THR A 40 22.72 -6.35 -4.37
CA THR A 40 22.32 -7.50 -3.55
C THR A 40 21.38 -7.07 -2.44
N ASP A 41 20.48 -7.96 -2.04
CA ASP A 41 19.64 -7.79 -0.87
C ASP A 41 20.44 -7.98 0.44
N LYS A 42 19.75 -7.89 1.60
CA LYS A 42 20.36 -8.07 2.93
C LYS A 42 20.99 -9.46 3.14
N LYS A 43 20.61 -10.46 2.34
CA LYS A 43 21.14 -11.83 2.41
C LYS A 43 22.33 -12.04 1.48
N GLY A 44 22.72 -11.01 0.71
CA GLY A 44 23.77 -11.12 -0.30
C GLY A 44 23.28 -11.72 -1.62
N GLU A 45 21.97 -11.92 -1.80
CA GLU A 45 21.39 -12.46 -3.02
C GLU A 45 21.12 -11.34 -4.04
N PRO A 46 21.23 -11.57 -5.35
CA PRO A 46 20.95 -10.56 -6.36
C PRO A 46 19.53 -9.98 -6.25
N ASP A 47 19.42 -8.64 -6.29
CA ASP A 47 18.17 -7.92 -6.14
C ASP A 47 17.81 -7.17 -7.43
N TYR A 48 16.82 -7.70 -8.16
CA TYR A 48 16.31 -7.16 -9.42
C TYR A 48 14.99 -6.39 -9.26
N ASP A 49 14.69 -5.88 -8.05
CA ASP A 49 13.53 -5.00 -7.85
C ASP A 49 13.80 -3.61 -8.44
N TRP A 50 13.36 -3.42 -9.70
CA TRP A 50 13.51 -2.19 -10.46
C TRP A 50 12.45 -1.13 -10.12
N ASP A 51 11.40 -1.47 -9.38
CA ASP A 51 10.43 -0.48 -8.87
C ASP A 51 11.12 0.53 -7.92
N VAL A 52 12.24 0.12 -7.31
CA VAL A 52 13.11 0.99 -6.51
C VAL A 52 13.71 2.12 -7.35
N VAL A 53 13.94 1.92 -8.67
CA VAL A 53 14.42 3.00 -9.56
C VAL A 53 13.41 4.13 -9.62
N VAL A 54 12.13 3.78 -9.85
CA VAL A 54 11.02 4.74 -9.93
C VAL A 54 10.86 5.49 -8.61
N THR A 55 10.93 4.76 -7.49
CA THR A 55 10.82 5.32 -6.15
C THR A 55 11.97 6.31 -5.87
N ASN A 56 13.21 5.92 -6.18
CA ASN A 56 14.38 6.77 -6.00
C ASN A 56 14.35 8.00 -6.91
N PHE A 57 13.95 7.83 -8.17
CA PHE A 57 13.79 8.94 -9.11
C PHE A 57 12.80 9.97 -8.57
N ARG A 58 11.61 9.50 -8.15
CA ARG A 58 10.55 10.38 -7.62
C ARG A 58 11.00 11.14 -6.38
N ARG A 59 11.72 10.48 -5.48
CA ARG A 59 12.28 11.10 -4.28
C ARG A 59 13.36 12.14 -4.61
N ASN A 60 14.30 11.81 -5.50
CA ASN A 60 15.44 12.69 -5.80
C ASN A 60 15.07 13.88 -6.69
N LYS A 61 13.97 13.77 -7.45
CA LYS A 61 13.44 14.81 -8.33
C LYS A 61 12.17 15.45 -7.77
N LYS A 62 11.96 15.36 -6.45
CA LYS A 62 10.84 16.03 -5.78
C LYS A 62 10.86 17.51 -6.16
N ASP A 63 9.70 18.04 -6.55
CA ASP A 63 9.49 19.44 -6.94
C ASP A 63 10.23 19.89 -8.24
N VAL A 64 10.76 18.95 -9.02
CA VAL A 64 11.40 19.23 -10.33
C VAL A 64 10.51 18.71 -11.46
N VAL A 65 10.16 19.59 -12.39
CA VAL A 65 9.51 19.20 -13.66
C VAL A 65 10.53 18.47 -14.52
N CYS A 66 10.31 17.18 -14.76
CA CYS A 66 11.30 16.32 -15.40
C CYS A 66 11.13 16.26 -16.92
N THR A 67 12.25 16.20 -17.64
CA THR A 67 12.30 15.99 -19.10
C THR A 67 12.92 14.63 -19.46
N VAL A 68 12.69 14.18 -20.70
CA VAL A 68 13.31 12.93 -21.21
C VAL A 68 14.83 13.06 -21.25
N ASP A 69 15.34 14.13 -21.88
CA ASP A 69 16.75 14.23 -22.25
C ASP A 69 17.66 14.62 -21.09
N ASP A 70 17.12 15.27 -20.06
CA ASP A 70 17.93 15.73 -18.93
C ASP A 70 17.82 14.77 -17.73
N ASP A 71 16.61 14.27 -17.47
CA ASP A 71 16.31 13.58 -16.21
C ASP A 71 16.14 12.07 -16.36
N VAL A 72 15.42 11.60 -17.38
CA VAL A 72 15.02 10.18 -17.46
C VAL A 72 15.98 9.34 -18.32
N LEU A 73 16.28 9.79 -19.53
CA LEU A 73 17.12 9.07 -20.51
C LEU A 73 18.22 9.96 -21.09
N PRO A 74 19.06 10.62 -20.26
CA PRO A 74 20.13 11.45 -20.79
C PRO A 74 21.09 10.67 -21.67
N PRO A 75 21.67 11.28 -22.73
CA PRO A 75 22.56 10.59 -23.67
C PRO A 75 23.74 9.88 -23.03
N ALA A 76 24.18 10.33 -21.85
CA ALA A 76 25.22 9.67 -21.07
C ALA A 76 24.84 8.25 -20.61
N LEU A 77 23.56 7.88 -20.56
CA LEU A 77 23.09 6.53 -20.26
C LEU A 77 22.99 5.63 -21.51
N TYR A 78 23.10 6.19 -22.73
CA TYR A 78 22.95 5.42 -23.97
C TYR A 78 23.90 4.21 -24.06
N PRO A 79 25.18 4.29 -23.64
CA PRO A 79 26.06 3.13 -23.65
C PRO A 79 25.55 1.94 -22.81
N ALA A 80 24.95 2.20 -21.64
CA ALA A 80 24.33 1.14 -20.84
C ALA A 80 23.12 0.53 -21.55
N PHE A 81 22.25 1.34 -22.15
CA PHE A 81 21.10 0.84 -22.91
C PHE A 81 21.51 0.09 -24.18
N ASP A 82 22.53 0.56 -24.91
CA ASP A 82 23.08 -0.16 -26.07
C ASP A 82 23.58 -1.56 -25.67
N LEU A 83 24.21 -1.70 -24.50
CA LEU A 83 24.59 -3.01 -23.96
C LEU A 83 23.43 -3.86 -23.49
N MET A 84 22.33 -3.27 -23.02
CA MET A 84 21.16 -4.02 -22.53
C MET A 84 20.30 -4.55 -23.69
N MET A 85 20.00 -3.70 -24.69
CA MET A 85 19.02 -3.99 -25.74
C MET A 85 19.55 -3.83 -27.17
N GLY A 86 20.75 -3.26 -27.36
CA GLY A 86 21.28 -2.90 -28.67
C GLY A 86 20.83 -1.53 -29.17
N ALA A 87 21.64 -0.92 -30.04
CA ALA A 87 21.45 0.46 -30.50
C ALA A 87 20.14 0.71 -31.27
N ALA A 88 19.60 -0.30 -31.96
CA ALA A 88 18.32 -0.18 -32.65
C ALA A 88 17.15 -0.05 -31.66
N LEU A 89 17.08 -0.94 -30.66
CA LEU A 89 16.03 -0.90 -29.65
C LEU A 89 16.19 0.30 -28.70
N ARG A 90 17.41 0.75 -28.41
CA ARG A 90 17.61 2.02 -27.69
C ARG A 90 17.04 3.22 -28.47
N LYS A 91 17.21 3.28 -29.80
CA LYS A 91 16.59 4.34 -30.62
C LYS A 91 15.06 4.30 -30.53
N ASP A 92 14.48 3.11 -30.44
CA ASP A 92 13.05 2.94 -30.19
C ASP A 92 12.67 3.47 -28.80
N LEU A 93 13.39 3.08 -27.75
CA LEU A 93 13.17 3.55 -26.38
C LEU A 93 13.11 5.08 -26.29
N VAL A 94 14.10 5.77 -26.86
CA VAL A 94 14.18 7.24 -26.83
C VAL A 94 13.01 7.87 -27.61
N ALA A 95 12.73 7.37 -28.82
CA ALA A 95 11.61 7.88 -29.62
C ALA A 95 10.24 7.66 -28.92
N ILE A 96 10.08 6.51 -28.26
CA ILE A 96 8.88 6.22 -27.48
C ILE A 96 8.78 7.20 -26.31
N ALA A 97 9.87 7.38 -25.55
CA ALA A 97 9.89 8.26 -24.39
C ALA A 97 9.46 9.69 -24.76
N HIS A 98 9.98 10.28 -25.84
CA HIS A 98 9.56 11.61 -26.31
C HIS A 98 8.08 11.72 -26.69
N ASN A 99 7.45 10.62 -27.09
CA ASN A 99 6.04 10.63 -27.45
C ASN A 99 5.11 10.37 -26.25
N LEU A 100 5.62 10.01 -25.06
CA LEU A 100 4.77 9.63 -23.93
C LEU A 100 3.88 10.79 -23.42
N ALA A 101 4.37 12.03 -23.45
CA ALA A 101 3.59 13.20 -23.06
C ALA A 101 2.37 13.45 -23.96
N ASP A 102 2.40 12.97 -25.22
CA ASP A 102 1.26 13.07 -26.14
C ASP A 102 0.11 12.12 -25.76
N TYR A 103 0.35 11.17 -24.85
CA TYR A 103 -0.59 10.13 -24.46
C TYR A 103 -1.03 10.28 -23.00
N PRO A 104 -2.22 9.79 -22.63
CA PRO A 104 -2.57 9.68 -21.22
C PRO A 104 -1.59 8.76 -20.48
N TYR A 105 -1.11 9.22 -19.32
CA TYR A 105 -0.28 8.40 -18.43
C TYR A 105 -1.15 7.49 -17.55
N THR A 106 -2.40 7.90 -17.30
CA THR A 106 -3.36 7.12 -16.51
C THR A 106 -3.74 5.82 -17.23
N ASN A 107 -3.93 4.75 -16.45
CA ASN A 107 -4.13 3.40 -16.98
C ASN A 107 -5.25 2.61 -16.25
N ARG A 108 -5.54 1.40 -16.74
CA ARG A 108 -6.58 0.47 -16.21
C ARG A 108 -8.00 1.06 -16.27
N TYR A 109 -8.91 0.53 -15.47
CA TYR A 109 -10.34 0.89 -15.44
C TYR A 109 -10.61 2.24 -14.77
N THR A 110 -9.65 2.76 -13.99
CA THR A 110 -9.70 4.09 -13.36
C THR A 110 -9.09 5.19 -14.20
N ARG A 111 -8.55 4.91 -15.40
CA ARG A 111 -8.01 5.93 -16.30
C ARG A 111 -9.07 6.96 -16.67
N ARG A 112 -8.70 8.24 -16.74
CA ARG A 112 -9.61 9.37 -17.07
C ARG A 112 -9.08 10.27 -18.18
N LEU A 113 -8.31 9.69 -19.11
CA LEU A 113 -7.65 10.42 -20.21
C LEU A 113 -6.70 11.55 -19.74
N VAL A 114 -6.12 11.44 -18.54
CA VAL A 114 -5.24 12.50 -18.00
C VAL A 114 -3.84 12.42 -18.59
N ARG A 115 -3.32 13.56 -19.07
CA ARG A 115 -1.97 13.74 -19.62
C ARG A 115 -1.04 14.45 -18.64
N SER A 116 0.26 14.33 -18.88
CA SER A 116 1.28 15.09 -18.14
C SER A 116 2.46 15.34 -19.07
N HIS A 117 2.95 16.58 -19.10
CA HIS A 117 4.23 16.92 -19.71
C HIS A 117 5.41 16.72 -18.76
N ASP A 118 5.16 16.47 -17.47
CA ASP A 118 6.19 16.12 -16.50
C ASP A 118 6.46 14.61 -16.54
N TYR A 119 7.73 14.25 -16.74
CA TYR A 119 8.13 12.86 -16.84
C TYR A 119 8.15 12.08 -15.52
N HIS A 120 7.86 12.72 -14.39
CA HIS A 120 7.53 12.04 -13.14
C HIS A 120 6.40 11.00 -13.29
N GLN A 121 5.37 11.35 -14.07
CA GLN A 121 4.23 10.45 -14.30
C GLN A 121 4.56 9.32 -15.28
N HIS A 122 5.60 9.47 -16.10
CA HIS A 122 5.96 8.53 -17.16
C HIS A 122 7.10 7.58 -16.82
N VAL A 123 7.93 7.90 -15.82
CA VAL A 123 9.16 7.14 -15.50
C VAL A 123 8.91 5.65 -15.25
N GLY A 124 7.83 5.28 -14.57
CA GLY A 124 7.47 3.87 -14.35
C GLY A 124 7.19 3.12 -15.65
N ARG A 125 6.48 3.77 -16.59
CA ARG A 125 6.20 3.20 -17.91
C ARG A 125 7.48 3.04 -18.74
N ILE A 126 8.42 3.97 -18.63
CA ILE A 126 9.72 3.91 -19.31
C ILE A 126 10.52 2.70 -18.81
N TRP A 127 10.59 2.46 -17.50
CA TRP A 127 11.31 1.28 -16.98
C TRP A 127 10.65 -0.05 -17.34
N THR A 128 9.32 -0.13 -17.30
CA THR A 128 8.60 -1.30 -17.85
C THR A 128 8.91 -1.50 -19.34
N LEU A 129 9.07 -0.42 -20.10
CA LEU A 129 9.44 -0.51 -21.52
C LEU A 129 10.89 -0.98 -21.71
N VAL A 130 11.83 -0.51 -20.90
CA VAL A 130 13.23 -0.99 -20.91
C VAL A 130 13.27 -2.51 -20.75
N GLU A 131 12.55 -3.05 -19.77
CA GLU A 131 12.44 -4.50 -19.57
C GLU A 131 11.92 -5.21 -20.81
N ARG A 132 10.84 -4.70 -21.41
CA ARG A 132 10.23 -5.29 -22.62
C ARG A 132 11.19 -5.29 -23.81
N LEU A 133 11.96 -4.23 -24.01
CA LEU A 133 12.92 -4.13 -25.11
C LEU A 133 14.14 -5.04 -24.88
N ILE A 134 14.58 -5.24 -23.64
CA ILE A 134 15.60 -6.25 -23.33
C ILE A 134 15.07 -7.64 -23.70
N ARG A 135 13.83 -7.97 -23.34
CA ARG A 135 13.23 -9.27 -23.72
C ARG A 135 13.11 -9.45 -25.24
N GLN A 136 12.78 -8.38 -25.96
CA GLN A 136 12.77 -8.39 -27.41
C GLN A 136 14.14 -8.69 -28.01
N ARG A 137 15.23 -8.15 -27.44
CA ARG A 137 16.59 -8.48 -27.88
C ARG A 137 16.82 -9.99 -27.81
N PHE A 138 16.48 -10.63 -26.70
CA PHE A 138 16.70 -12.06 -26.50
C PHE A 138 15.74 -12.96 -27.29
N SER A 139 14.55 -12.47 -27.65
CA SER A 139 13.69 -13.21 -28.59
C SER A 139 14.23 -13.19 -30.02
N GLY A 140 15.07 -12.20 -30.37
CA GLY A 140 15.56 -12.00 -31.74
C GLY A 140 14.48 -11.56 -32.73
N LEU A 141 13.28 -11.21 -32.24
CA LEU A 141 12.13 -10.88 -33.07
C LEU A 141 12.11 -9.40 -33.43
N THR A 142 11.87 -9.14 -34.71
CA THR A 142 11.66 -7.79 -35.25
C THR A 142 10.25 -7.29 -34.97
N VAL A 143 10.03 -5.97 -35.04
CA VAL A 143 8.71 -5.37 -34.84
C VAL A 143 7.65 -5.94 -35.80
N PRO A 144 7.90 -6.09 -37.13
CA PRO A 144 6.95 -6.74 -38.03
C PRO A 144 6.60 -8.18 -37.65
N GLN A 145 7.56 -8.97 -37.17
CA GLN A 145 7.29 -10.34 -36.70
C GLN A 145 6.41 -10.35 -35.45
N ILE A 146 6.70 -9.48 -34.48
CA ILE A 146 5.89 -9.38 -33.25
C ILE A 146 4.47 -8.89 -33.56
N LEU A 147 4.35 -7.90 -34.46
CA LEU A 147 3.06 -7.37 -34.94
C LEU A 147 2.18 -8.48 -35.56
N ARG A 148 2.79 -9.41 -36.31
CA ARG A 148 2.10 -10.58 -36.89
C ARG A 148 1.89 -11.74 -35.91
N GLY A 149 2.23 -11.56 -34.64
CA GLY A 149 2.06 -12.60 -33.62
C GLY A 149 3.05 -13.76 -33.73
N ALA A 150 4.21 -13.56 -34.38
CA ALA A 150 5.24 -14.59 -34.54
C ALA A 150 6.10 -14.76 -33.27
N TYR A 151 5.47 -14.82 -32.10
CA TYR A 151 6.12 -15.06 -30.81
C TYR A 151 5.41 -16.17 -30.05
N ASP A 152 6.16 -16.86 -29.21
CA ASP A 152 5.63 -17.91 -28.34
C ASP A 152 4.84 -17.26 -27.17
N VAL A 153 3.52 -17.42 -27.20
CA VAL A 153 2.62 -16.87 -26.18
C VAL A 153 2.81 -17.54 -24.83
N GLU A 154 3.18 -18.83 -24.78
CA GLU A 154 3.45 -19.52 -23.51
C GLU A 154 4.72 -18.97 -22.87
N LYS A 155 5.75 -18.70 -23.69
CA LYS A 155 7.02 -18.14 -23.21
C LYS A 155 6.94 -16.66 -22.85
N TYR A 156 6.31 -15.83 -23.69
CA TYR A 156 6.36 -14.37 -23.57
C TYR A 156 5.06 -13.74 -23.01
N GLY A 157 4.00 -14.53 -22.86
CA GLY A 157 2.67 -14.06 -22.49
C GLY A 157 1.93 -13.39 -23.65
N SER A 158 0.64 -13.12 -23.45
CA SER A 158 -0.25 -12.57 -24.49
C SER A 158 -0.07 -11.06 -24.76
N SER A 159 0.81 -10.37 -24.03
CA SER A 159 1.04 -8.92 -24.14
C SER A 159 2.51 -8.61 -24.47
N PHE A 160 3.06 -9.33 -25.45
CA PHE A 160 4.44 -9.08 -25.89
C PHE A 160 4.55 -7.82 -26.78
N LEU A 161 3.57 -7.59 -27.66
CA LEU A 161 3.51 -6.42 -28.55
C LEU A 161 3.45 -5.09 -27.77
N ALA A 162 4.42 -4.20 -27.97
CA ALA A 162 4.45 -2.87 -27.36
C ALA A 162 3.79 -1.84 -28.30
N PRO A 163 2.57 -1.34 -28.00
CA PRO A 163 1.87 -0.42 -28.90
C PRO A 163 2.67 0.86 -29.19
N GLU A 164 3.41 1.35 -28.21
CA GLU A 164 4.25 2.55 -28.34
C GLU A 164 5.39 2.35 -29.34
N GLN A 165 5.98 1.15 -29.38
CA GLN A 165 7.04 0.83 -30.34
C GLN A 165 6.48 0.73 -31.76
N VAL A 166 5.33 0.06 -31.93
CA VAL A 166 4.67 0.00 -33.24
C VAL A 166 4.29 1.40 -33.72
N ALA A 167 3.80 2.27 -32.84
CA ALA A 167 3.50 3.67 -33.16
C ALA A 167 4.73 4.42 -33.70
N VAL A 168 5.89 4.26 -33.07
CA VAL A 168 7.15 4.86 -33.56
C VAL A 168 7.55 4.33 -34.95
N TRP A 169 7.31 3.05 -35.23
CA TRP A 169 7.61 2.47 -36.54
C TRP A 169 6.63 2.96 -37.63
N ILE A 170 5.36 3.13 -37.29
CA ILE A 170 4.37 3.81 -38.15
C ILE A 170 4.84 5.23 -38.47
N ASP A 171 5.27 5.98 -37.45
CA ASP A 171 5.69 7.39 -37.59
C ASP A 171 6.97 7.55 -38.42
N ARG A 172 7.84 6.53 -38.42
CA ARG A 172 9.03 6.48 -39.28
C ARG A 172 8.72 6.10 -40.73
N GLY A 173 7.49 5.69 -41.04
CA GLY A 173 7.08 5.28 -42.37
C GLY A 173 7.61 3.89 -42.77
N ASP A 174 7.75 2.96 -41.83
CA ASP A 174 8.16 1.60 -42.16
C ASP A 174 7.09 0.90 -43.03
N GLU A 175 7.45 0.60 -44.27
CA GLU A 175 6.51 0.07 -45.27
C GLU A 175 5.95 -1.30 -44.87
N GLU A 176 6.73 -2.16 -44.24
CA GLU A 176 6.29 -3.50 -43.83
C GLU A 176 5.27 -3.43 -42.69
N VAL A 177 5.50 -2.58 -41.69
CA VAL A 177 4.54 -2.30 -40.62
C VAL A 177 3.27 -1.67 -41.18
N LEU A 178 3.38 -0.64 -42.02
CA LEU A 178 2.23 0.06 -42.60
C LEU A 178 1.35 -0.87 -43.45
N SER A 179 1.96 -1.62 -44.38
CA SER A 179 1.26 -2.62 -45.21
C SER A 179 0.59 -3.69 -44.37
N THR A 180 1.29 -4.26 -43.39
CA THR A 180 0.73 -5.25 -42.46
C THR A 180 -0.52 -4.70 -41.76
N ILE A 181 -0.46 -3.48 -41.20
CA ILE A 181 -1.61 -2.89 -40.51
C ILE A 181 -2.76 -2.58 -41.48
N ARG A 182 -2.48 -2.07 -42.69
CA ARG A 182 -3.52 -1.85 -43.71
C ARG A 182 -4.23 -3.15 -44.07
N GLU A 183 -3.49 -4.23 -44.29
CA GLU A 183 -4.05 -5.56 -44.54
C GLU A 183 -4.93 -6.04 -43.39
N MET A 184 -4.48 -5.86 -42.13
CA MET A 184 -5.28 -6.21 -40.96
C MET A 184 -6.61 -5.43 -40.90
N LEU A 185 -6.59 -4.13 -41.21
CA LEU A 185 -7.78 -3.27 -41.19
C LEU A 185 -8.77 -3.58 -42.32
N LEU A 186 -8.24 -3.91 -43.51
CA LEU A 186 -9.03 -4.16 -44.72
C LEU A 186 -9.45 -5.63 -44.89
N SER A 187 -8.94 -6.54 -44.06
CA SER A 187 -9.28 -7.97 -44.11
C SER A 187 -10.75 -8.23 -43.77
N GLU A 188 -11.39 -9.14 -44.51
CA GLU A 188 -12.75 -9.61 -44.22
C GLU A 188 -12.87 -10.36 -42.89
N ASN A 189 -11.76 -10.91 -42.36
CA ASN A 189 -11.70 -11.65 -41.08
C ASN A 189 -10.91 -10.88 -40.00
N ASN A 190 -10.98 -9.55 -40.03
CA ASN A 190 -10.22 -8.64 -39.18
C ASN A 190 -10.41 -8.85 -37.66
N THR A 191 -11.57 -9.35 -37.20
CA THR A 191 -11.86 -9.56 -35.77
C THR A 191 -10.89 -10.51 -35.05
N LYS A 192 -10.27 -11.45 -35.78
CA LYS A 192 -9.27 -12.38 -35.20
C LYS A 192 -7.86 -11.83 -35.19
N ILE A 193 -7.59 -10.78 -35.97
CA ILE A 193 -6.24 -10.29 -36.25
C ILE A 193 -6.00 -8.92 -35.59
N LEU A 194 -7.02 -8.07 -35.53
CA LEU A 194 -6.96 -6.77 -34.87
C LEU A 194 -7.10 -6.93 -33.35
N THR A 195 -5.97 -6.80 -32.66
CA THR A 195 -5.93 -6.78 -31.20
C THR A 195 -6.09 -5.35 -30.65
N TYR A 196 -6.38 -5.24 -29.35
CA TYR A 196 -6.40 -3.95 -28.65
C TYR A 196 -5.07 -3.20 -28.80
N ASP A 197 -3.95 -3.93 -28.84
CA ASP A 197 -2.62 -3.34 -28.94
C ASP A 197 -2.34 -2.74 -30.33
N VAL A 198 -2.90 -3.32 -31.40
CA VAL A 198 -2.85 -2.73 -32.75
C VAL A 198 -3.62 -1.41 -32.80
N PHE A 199 -4.85 -1.37 -32.26
CA PHE A 199 -5.61 -0.10 -32.20
C PHE A 199 -4.89 0.95 -31.35
N ARG A 200 -4.34 0.57 -30.20
CA ARG A 200 -3.53 1.48 -29.37
C ARG A 200 -2.34 2.03 -30.15
N ALA A 201 -1.66 1.22 -30.95
CA ALA A 201 -0.54 1.67 -31.78
C ALA A 201 -1.00 2.71 -32.81
N ILE A 202 -2.10 2.46 -33.52
CA ILE A 202 -2.68 3.39 -34.50
C ILE A 202 -3.06 4.71 -33.84
N PHE A 203 -3.76 4.69 -32.71
CA PHE A 203 -4.18 5.92 -32.01
C PHE A 203 -3.01 6.70 -31.41
N LYS A 204 -1.86 6.05 -31.15
CA LYS A 204 -0.64 6.68 -30.66
C LYS A 204 0.24 7.26 -31.77
N ALA A 205 0.28 6.62 -32.94
CA ALA A 205 1.00 7.14 -34.09
C ALA A 205 0.46 8.51 -34.53
N ARG A 206 1.19 9.24 -35.37
CA ARG A 206 0.80 10.51 -36.03
C ARG A 206 0.12 10.27 -37.39
N ASN A 207 -0.05 9.00 -37.79
CA ASN A 207 -0.58 8.64 -39.09
C ASN A 207 -2.12 8.76 -39.12
N THR A 208 -2.63 9.84 -39.71
CA THR A 208 -4.06 10.11 -39.82
C THR A 208 -4.79 9.16 -40.76
N GLU A 209 -4.12 8.65 -41.81
CA GLU A 209 -4.70 7.68 -42.76
C GLU A 209 -5.17 6.41 -42.05
N LEU A 210 -4.34 5.83 -41.17
CA LEU A 210 -4.70 4.64 -40.42
C LEU A 210 -5.85 4.90 -39.44
N VAL A 211 -5.90 6.08 -38.82
CA VAL A 211 -7.00 6.49 -37.94
C VAL A 211 -8.30 6.68 -38.73
N GLU A 212 -8.24 7.26 -39.92
CA GLU A 212 -9.38 7.35 -40.82
C GLU A 212 -9.90 5.98 -41.26
N LEU A 213 -9.00 5.02 -41.53
CA LEU A 213 -9.37 3.64 -41.81
C LEU A 213 -10.06 2.97 -40.61
N VAL A 214 -9.56 3.19 -39.39
CA VAL A 214 -10.22 2.74 -38.16
C VAL A 214 -11.62 3.39 -38.01
N GLY A 215 -11.76 4.68 -38.32
CA GLY A 215 -13.05 5.38 -38.33
C GLY A 215 -14.03 4.79 -39.34
N LYS A 216 -13.59 4.55 -40.58
CA LYS A 216 -14.39 3.85 -41.62
C LYS A 216 -14.80 2.46 -41.14
N LEU A 217 -13.89 1.74 -40.49
CA LEU A 217 -14.15 0.42 -39.93
C LEU A 217 -15.19 0.47 -38.79
N LEU A 218 -15.12 1.47 -37.91
CA LEU A 218 -16.12 1.72 -36.86
C LEU A 218 -17.51 1.95 -37.46
N LEU A 219 -17.61 2.72 -38.54
CA LEU A 219 -18.88 3.00 -39.23
C LEU A 219 -19.42 1.81 -40.02
N ALA A 220 -18.54 1.01 -40.60
CA ALA A 220 -18.89 -0.23 -41.32
C ALA A 220 -19.29 -1.35 -40.35
N GLY A 221 -18.66 -1.42 -39.17
CA GLY A 221 -18.82 -2.43 -38.13
C GLY A 221 -20.15 -2.41 -37.38
N LYS A 222 -21.25 -1.91 -37.98
CA LYS A 222 -22.57 -1.78 -37.33
C LYS A 222 -23.10 -3.08 -36.71
N LEU A 223 -22.64 -4.25 -37.19
CA LEU A 223 -23.10 -5.56 -36.73
C LEU A 223 -22.05 -6.36 -35.92
N GLN A 224 -20.84 -5.83 -35.68
CA GLN A 224 -19.78 -6.54 -34.96
C GLN A 224 -19.48 -5.87 -33.61
N GLU A 225 -20.13 -6.36 -32.55
CA GLU A 225 -19.98 -5.83 -31.17
C GLU A 225 -18.52 -5.78 -30.73
N GLY A 226 -17.80 -6.90 -30.88
CA GLY A 226 -16.41 -7.03 -30.40
C GLY A 226 -15.46 -6.04 -31.05
N LEU A 227 -15.63 -5.78 -32.36
CA LEU A 227 -14.81 -4.82 -33.10
C LEU A 227 -15.08 -3.39 -32.65
N ARG A 228 -16.36 -3.01 -32.53
CA ARG A 228 -16.75 -1.68 -32.04
C ARG A 228 -16.23 -1.45 -30.62
N GLN A 229 -16.34 -2.46 -29.75
CA GLN A 229 -15.80 -2.41 -28.41
C GLN A 229 -14.28 -2.18 -28.42
N ALA A 230 -13.53 -2.96 -29.20
CA ALA A 230 -12.07 -2.84 -29.28
C ALA A 230 -11.62 -1.45 -29.73
N ILE A 231 -12.30 -0.85 -30.71
CA ILE A 231 -12.00 0.52 -31.18
C ILE A 231 -12.33 1.55 -30.09
N CYS A 232 -13.56 1.53 -29.55
CA CYS A 232 -14.01 2.57 -28.62
C CYS A 232 -13.29 2.49 -27.27
N GLU A 233 -12.89 1.30 -26.80
CA GLU A 233 -12.14 1.12 -25.56
C GLU A 233 -10.63 1.44 -25.68
N THR A 234 -10.15 1.78 -26.87
CA THR A 234 -8.73 2.10 -27.12
C THR A 234 -8.49 3.48 -27.72
N MET A 235 -9.53 4.16 -28.22
CA MET A 235 -9.42 5.54 -28.74
C MET A 235 -8.89 6.53 -27.70
N ASP A 236 -9.03 6.20 -26.42
CA ASP A 236 -8.61 7.00 -25.27
C ASP A 236 -7.14 6.73 -24.86
N CYS A 237 -6.44 5.80 -25.52
CA CYS A 237 -5.06 5.48 -25.18
C CYS A 237 -4.00 6.32 -25.94
N GLY A 238 -4.42 7.18 -26.87
CA GLY A 238 -3.56 7.81 -27.85
C GLY A 238 -3.58 9.34 -27.83
N ARG A 239 -3.32 9.92 -29.00
CA ARG A 239 -3.26 11.36 -29.23
C ARG A 239 -4.63 12.01 -29.11
N GLN A 240 -4.66 13.27 -28.68
CA GLN A 240 -5.92 13.99 -28.42
C GLN A 240 -6.73 14.20 -29.70
N GLU A 241 -6.08 14.56 -30.80
CA GLU A 241 -6.68 14.77 -32.11
C GLU A 241 -7.40 13.51 -32.63
N HIS A 242 -6.85 12.33 -32.34
CA HIS A 242 -7.45 11.05 -32.75
C HIS A 242 -8.67 10.70 -31.90
N PHE A 243 -8.60 10.97 -30.59
CA PHE A 243 -9.75 10.84 -29.71
C PHE A 243 -10.90 11.77 -30.14
N VAL A 244 -10.60 13.04 -30.43
CA VAL A 244 -11.57 14.03 -30.92
C VAL A 244 -12.23 13.57 -32.22
N TYR A 245 -11.45 13.04 -33.16
CA TYR A 245 -11.98 12.52 -34.42
C TYR A 245 -12.99 11.38 -34.22
N ILE A 246 -12.64 10.36 -33.43
CA ILE A 246 -13.55 9.22 -33.18
C ILE A 246 -14.78 9.65 -32.39
N MET A 247 -14.64 10.56 -31.41
CA MET A 247 -15.78 11.13 -30.69
C MET A 247 -16.73 11.90 -31.60
N GLY A 248 -16.19 12.63 -32.59
CA GLY A 248 -16.98 13.28 -33.63
C GLY A 248 -17.82 12.28 -34.44
N LEU A 249 -17.22 11.16 -34.87
CA LEU A 249 -17.95 10.09 -35.56
C LEU A 249 -19.04 9.47 -34.67
N ILE A 250 -18.76 9.29 -33.37
CA ILE A 250 -19.74 8.75 -32.43
C ILE A 250 -20.96 9.66 -32.32
N GLU A 251 -20.76 10.96 -32.21
CA GLU A 251 -21.84 11.95 -32.13
C GLU A 251 -22.61 12.05 -33.46
N GLU A 252 -21.90 12.26 -34.58
CA GLU A 252 -22.50 12.44 -35.91
C GLU A 252 -23.38 11.25 -36.32
N HIS A 253 -22.91 10.03 -36.05
CA HIS A 253 -23.61 8.81 -36.43
C HIS A 253 -24.46 8.21 -35.30
N ASN A 254 -24.66 8.95 -34.19
CA ASN A 254 -25.44 8.55 -33.02
C ASN A 254 -25.02 7.16 -32.49
N LEU A 255 -23.72 6.86 -32.49
CA LEU A 255 -23.19 5.56 -32.04
C LEU A 255 -23.32 5.37 -30.52
N ILE A 256 -23.60 6.45 -29.77
CA ILE A 256 -23.93 6.41 -28.34
C ILE A 256 -25.12 5.50 -28.01
N ARG A 257 -25.96 5.14 -29.00
CA ARG A 257 -27.03 4.14 -28.82
C ARG A 257 -26.52 2.74 -28.47
N PHE A 258 -25.24 2.44 -28.72
CA PHE A 258 -24.64 1.15 -28.40
C PHE A 258 -24.05 1.14 -26.99
N SER A 259 -24.32 0.08 -26.22
CA SER A 259 -23.85 -0.06 -24.83
C SER A 259 -22.33 -0.10 -24.71
N SER A 260 -21.62 -0.73 -25.64
CA SER A 260 -20.15 -0.70 -25.70
C SER A 260 -19.58 0.70 -25.85
N VAL A 261 -20.22 1.55 -26.65
CA VAL A 261 -19.81 2.95 -26.86
C VAL A 261 -20.06 3.78 -25.61
N ARG A 262 -21.24 3.62 -24.97
CA ARG A 262 -21.54 4.26 -23.68
C ARG A 262 -20.53 3.89 -22.61
N ARG A 263 -20.18 2.60 -22.48
CA ARG A 263 -19.20 2.12 -21.50
C ARG A 263 -17.79 2.64 -21.79
N ALA A 264 -17.39 2.72 -23.06
CA ALA A 264 -16.13 3.30 -23.45
C ALA A 264 -16.03 4.78 -23.02
N ILE A 265 -17.04 5.59 -23.36
CA ILE A 265 -17.11 7.01 -22.95
C ILE A 265 -17.14 7.13 -21.42
N ALA A 266 -17.93 6.30 -20.74
CA ALA A 266 -17.99 6.30 -19.28
C ALA A 266 -16.63 6.02 -18.63
N THR A 267 -15.80 5.20 -19.26
CA THR A 267 -14.43 4.92 -18.79
C THR A 267 -13.55 6.16 -18.91
N THR A 268 -13.65 6.91 -20.01
CA THR A 268 -12.80 8.10 -20.23
C THR A 268 -13.13 9.24 -19.29
N ILE A 269 -14.40 9.46 -18.99
CA ILE A 269 -14.88 10.57 -18.16
C ILE A 269 -15.03 10.19 -16.68
N GLY A 270 -15.19 8.90 -16.37
CA GLY A 270 -15.37 8.41 -15.00
C GLY A 270 -16.79 8.47 -14.46
N ILE A 271 -17.79 8.73 -15.31
CA ILE A 271 -19.20 8.60 -15.01
C ILE A 271 -19.85 7.69 -16.04
N GLY A 272 -20.47 6.62 -15.57
CA GLY A 272 -21.38 5.80 -16.34
C GLY A 272 -22.71 5.69 -15.62
N THR A 273 -23.82 5.82 -16.35
CA THR A 273 -25.15 5.68 -15.78
C THR A 273 -25.96 4.65 -16.57
N ASP A 274 -26.98 4.08 -15.95
CA ASP A 274 -27.96 3.25 -16.66
C ASP A 274 -28.95 4.11 -17.49
N SER A 275 -28.85 5.44 -17.42
CA SER A 275 -29.75 6.37 -18.09
C SER A 275 -29.16 6.87 -19.41
N GLU A 276 -29.72 6.41 -20.53
CA GLU A 276 -29.36 6.89 -21.87
C GLU A 276 -29.50 8.42 -22.00
N ARG A 277 -30.47 9.02 -21.30
CA ARG A 277 -30.66 10.47 -21.28
C ARG A 277 -29.47 11.19 -20.65
N VAL A 278 -28.95 10.67 -19.54
CA VAL A 278 -27.79 11.26 -18.85
C VAL A 278 -26.54 11.06 -19.68
N ASP A 279 -26.36 9.88 -20.28
CA ASP A 279 -25.20 9.60 -21.14
C ASP A 279 -25.20 10.50 -22.39
N LYS A 280 -26.38 10.79 -22.98
CA LYS A 280 -26.51 11.78 -24.07
C LYS A 280 -26.19 13.20 -23.63
N LYS A 281 -26.63 13.63 -22.43
CA LYS A 281 -26.25 14.94 -21.87
C LYS A 281 -24.73 15.01 -21.67
N LEU A 282 -24.14 13.95 -21.13
CA LEU A 282 -22.71 13.87 -20.87
C LEU A 282 -21.89 13.93 -22.17
N LEU A 283 -22.29 13.18 -23.19
CA LEU A 283 -21.70 13.26 -24.52
C LEU A 283 -21.76 14.69 -25.07
N ALA A 284 -22.91 15.37 -24.96
CA ALA A 284 -23.04 16.74 -25.44
C ALA A 284 -22.09 17.73 -24.71
N LEU A 285 -21.92 17.58 -23.40
CA LEU A 285 -20.97 18.39 -22.62
C LEU A 285 -19.51 18.09 -23.00
N ILE A 286 -19.17 16.80 -23.17
CA ILE A 286 -17.84 16.38 -23.64
C ILE A 286 -17.55 17.00 -25.02
N MET A 287 -18.50 16.94 -25.96
CA MET A 287 -18.30 17.49 -27.30
C MET A 287 -18.17 19.02 -27.31
N ARG A 288 -18.74 19.73 -26.32
CA ARG A 288 -18.52 21.17 -26.16
C ARG A 288 -17.06 21.46 -25.81
N VAL A 289 -16.54 20.85 -24.75
CA VAL A 289 -15.14 21.08 -24.32
C VAL A 289 -14.10 20.55 -25.29
N LEU A 290 -14.41 19.49 -26.06
CA LEU A 290 -13.52 19.00 -27.13
C LEU A 290 -13.44 19.95 -28.34
N ARG A 291 -14.48 20.74 -28.60
CA ARG A 291 -14.51 21.73 -29.69
C ARG A 291 -13.97 23.09 -29.25
N ASP A 292 -14.29 23.50 -28.03
CA ASP A 292 -13.84 24.74 -27.42
C ASP A 292 -13.33 24.46 -25.99
N PRO A 293 -12.01 24.27 -25.81
CA PRO A 293 -11.42 24.02 -24.50
C PRO A 293 -11.70 25.11 -23.45
N ALA A 294 -12.00 26.36 -23.86
CA ALA A 294 -12.31 27.45 -22.94
C ALA A 294 -13.65 27.25 -22.22
N GLU A 295 -14.57 26.44 -22.79
CA GLU A 295 -15.79 26.05 -22.07
C GLU A 295 -15.49 25.23 -20.80
N GLY A 296 -14.37 24.50 -20.79
CA GLY A 296 -13.91 23.76 -19.61
C GLY A 296 -13.68 24.67 -18.41
N ASP A 297 -13.18 25.89 -18.62
CA ASP A 297 -12.93 26.88 -17.57
C ASP A 297 -14.24 27.30 -16.89
N ALA A 298 -15.26 27.61 -17.68
CA ALA A 298 -16.57 27.97 -17.16
C ALA A 298 -17.23 26.79 -16.42
N PHE A 299 -17.04 25.57 -16.93
CA PHE A 299 -17.61 24.37 -16.34
C PHE A 299 -17.04 24.07 -14.95
N VAL A 300 -15.74 24.25 -14.71
CA VAL A 300 -15.11 24.06 -13.37
C VAL A 300 -15.90 24.78 -12.27
N HIS A 301 -16.43 25.97 -12.56
CA HIS A 301 -17.19 26.77 -11.60
C HIS A 301 -18.71 26.49 -11.59
N SER A 302 -19.22 25.58 -12.41
CA SER A 302 -20.66 25.30 -12.48
C SER A 302 -21.21 24.78 -11.15
N ALA A 303 -22.49 25.08 -10.90
CA ALA A 303 -23.25 24.49 -9.80
C ALA A 303 -23.78 23.09 -10.13
N ASP A 304 -23.78 22.69 -11.41
CA ASP A 304 -24.09 21.33 -11.84
C ASP A 304 -22.84 20.46 -11.72
N ASN A 305 -22.86 19.46 -10.83
CA ASN A 305 -21.73 18.57 -10.60
C ASN A 305 -21.29 17.80 -11.87
N VAL A 306 -22.18 17.57 -12.82
CA VAL A 306 -21.84 16.93 -14.10
C VAL A 306 -21.04 17.89 -14.98
N GLU A 307 -21.43 19.17 -15.04
CA GLU A 307 -20.67 20.19 -15.76
C GLU A 307 -19.30 20.41 -15.10
N ALA A 308 -19.25 20.63 -13.78
CA ALA A 308 -18.00 20.80 -13.04
C ALA A 308 -17.03 19.63 -13.21
N MET A 309 -17.53 18.40 -13.23
CA MET A 309 -16.69 17.25 -13.51
C MET A 309 -16.18 17.22 -14.97
N VAL A 310 -17.00 17.58 -15.96
CA VAL A 310 -16.54 17.72 -17.35
C VAL A 310 -15.48 18.83 -17.46
N GLY A 311 -15.61 19.91 -16.69
CA GLY A 311 -14.59 20.96 -16.57
C GLY A 311 -13.27 20.42 -16.04
N LEU A 312 -13.28 19.70 -14.90
CA LEU A 312 -12.08 19.04 -14.36
C LEU A 312 -11.48 18.05 -15.36
N TRP A 313 -12.30 17.18 -15.95
CA TRP A 313 -11.82 16.25 -16.97
C TRP A 313 -11.16 16.96 -18.16
N SER A 314 -11.77 18.05 -18.65
CA SER A 314 -11.20 18.88 -19.72
C SER A 314 -9.80 19.38 -19.37
N LYS A 315 -9.59 19.86 -18.14
CA LYS A 315 -8.27 20.27 -17.65
C LYS A 315 -7.27 19.12 -17.69
N GLY A 316 -7.67 17.95 -17.20
CA GLY A 316 -6.84 16.74 -17.21
C GLY A 316 -6.47 16.26 -18.61
N LEU A 317 -7.29 16.53 -19.64
CA LEU A 317 -6.95 16.18 -21.02
C LEU A 317 -5.68 16.88 -21.50
N HIS A 318 -5.43 18.08 -21.02
CA HIS A 318 -4.30 18.90 -21.41
C HIS A 318 -3.09 18.61 -20.54
N ASP A 319 -3.22 18.78 -19.23
CA ASP A 319 -2.16 18.50 -18.27
C ASP A 319 -2.71 18.25 -16.86
N VAL A 320 -2.12 17.30 -16.14
CA VAL A 320 -2.43 17.01 -14.74
C VAL A 320 -2.23 18.23 -13.85
N LYS A 321 -1.26 19.10 -14.16
CA LYS A 321 -1.03 20.34 -13.42
C LYS A 321 -2.24 21.27 -13.49
N ASP A 322 -2.85 21.39 -14.67
CA ASP A 322 -4.04 22.23 -14.86
C ASP A 322 -5.26 21.63 -14.14
N LEU A 323 -5.35 20.30 -14.10
CA LEU A 323 -6.36 19.60 -13.32
C LEU A 323 -6.21 19.86 -11.82
N ILE A 324 -4.99 19.73 -11.29
CA ILE A 324 -4.70 19.98 -9.87
C ILE A 324 -5.02 21.45 -9.53
N ALA A 325 -4.60 22.40 -10.36
CA ALA A 325 -4.91 23.81 -10.16
C ALA A 325 -6.43 24.07 -10.10
N ALA A 326 -7.20 23.48 -11.02
CA ALA A 326 -8.66 23.59 -11.01
C ALA A 326 -9.31 22.94 -9.76
N MET A 327 -8.77 21.82 -9.28
CA MET A 327 -9.21 21.22 -8.01
C MET A 327 -8.94 22.16 -6.84
N GLU A 328 -7.77 22.80 -6.79
CA GLU A 328 -7.38 23.75 -5.75
C GLU A 328 -8.25 25.01 -5.77
N GLU A 329 -8.61 25.52 -6.96
CA GLU A 329 -9.56 26.62 -7.13
C GLU A 329 -10.93 26.28 -6.55
N ILE A 330 -11.49 25.11 -6.90
CA ILE A 330 -12.77 24.62 -6.34
C ILE A 330 -12.69 24.53 -4.81
N ILE A 331 -11.59 24.03 -4.27
CA ILE A 331 -11.38 23.93 -2.82
C ILE A 331 -11.31 25.33 -2.19
N GLY A 332 -10.63 26.27 -2.83
CA GLY A 332 -10.50 27.66 -2.38
C GLY A 332 -11.83 28.42 -2.32
N GLU A 333 -12.75 28.17 -3.24
CA GLU A 333 -14.11 28.72 -3.21
C GLU A 333 -14.96 28.20 -2.04
N GLY A 334 -14.66 26.97 -1.57
CA GLY A 334 -15.27 26.40 -0.37
C GLY A 334 -16.73 25.94 -0.52
N ARG A 335 -17.32 25.93 -1.73
CA ARG A 335 -18.69 25.44 -1.95
C ARG A 335 -18.78 23.95 -1.57
N PRO A 336 -19.58 23.54 -0.57
CA PRO A 336 -19.44 22.20 -0.01
C PRO A 336 -19.63 21.04 -0.98
N HIS A 337 -20.61 21.15 -1.89
CA HIS A 337 -20.85 20.15 -2.94
C HIS A 337 -19.71 20.10 -3.96
N SER A 338 -19.10 21.24 -4.31
CA SER A 338 -17.98 21.28 -5.24
C SER A 338 -16.71 20.73 -4.60
N VAL A 339 -16.47 21.01 -3.31
CA VAL A 339 -15.37 20.40 -2.55
C VAL A 339 -15.53 18.88 -2.56
N LEU A 340 -16.69 18.34 -2.16
CA LEU A 340 -16.91 16.89 -2.18
C LEU A 340 -16.81 16.26 -3.59
N LEU A 341 -16.99 17.03 -4.68
CA LEU A 341 -16.79 16.54 -6.05
C LEU A 341 -15.32 16.25 -6.32
N VAL A 342 -14.40 17.05 -5.77
CA VAL A 342 -12.97 16.83 -5.94
C VAL A 342 -12.56 15.46 -5.36
N SER A 343 -13.12 15.00 -4.24
CA SER A 343 -12.82 13.66 -3.71
C SER A 343 -13.26 12.52 -4.64
N TYR A 344 -14.31 12.72 -5.43
CA TYR A 344 -14.75 11.74 -6.42
C TYR A 344 -13.74 11.60 -7.58
N PHE A 345 -13.12 12.71 -7.98
CA PHE A 345 -12.21 12.75 -9.12
C PHE A 345 -10.74 12.54 -8.73
N LEU A 346 -10.41 12.46 -7.44
CA LEU A 346 -9.02 12.51 -6.96
C LEU A 346 -8.17 11.34 -7.47
N HIS A 347 -8.69 10.10 -7.46
CA HIS A 347 -8.02 8.93 -8.04
C HIS A 347 -7.81 9.00 -9.57
N ALA A 348 -8.40 9.99 -10.26
CA ALA A 348 -8.08 10.24 -11.66
C ALA A 348 -6.63 10.69 -11.85
N LEU A 349 -6.01 11.27 -10.80
CA LEU A 349 -4.62 11.69 -10.83
C LEU A 349 -3.66 10.50 -10.91
N GLN A 350 -3.99 9.33 -10.31
CA GLN A 350 -3.08 8.18 -10.23
C GLN A 350 -1.67 8.56 -9.74
N ASP A 351 -1.61 9.53 -8.83
CA ASP A 351 -0.41 10.09 -8.25
C ASP A 351 -0.67 10.25 -6.75
N GLY A 352 -0.23 9.27 -5.96
CA GLY A 352 -0.54 9.22 -4.53
C GLY A 352 -0.03 10.43 -3.75
N ALA A 353 1.03 11.10 -4.21
CA ALA A 353 1.54 12.31 -3.56
C ALA A 353 0.63 13.52 -3.87
N ALA A 354 0.23 13.69 -5.14
CA ALA A 354 -0.70 14.75 -5.52
C ALA A 354 -2.09 14.55 -4.89
N GLU A 355 -2.61 13.32 -4.91
CA GLU A 355 -3.87 12.94 -4.26
C GLU A 355 -3.83 13.28 -2.76
N ARG A 356 -2.75 12.90 -2.06
CA ARG A 356 -2.53 13.22 -0.65
C ARG A 356 -2.51 14.72 -0.42
N ASN A 357 -1.74 15.49 -1.20
CA ASN A 357 -1.61 16.93 -1.00
C ASN A 357 -2.95 17.68 -1.15
N VAL A 358 -3.72 17.34 -2.18
CA VAL A 358 -5.07 17.91 -2.39
C VAL A 358 -6.01 17.51 -1.25
N ALA A 359 -5.97 16.25 -0.80
CA ALA A 359 -6.77 15.81 0.34
C ALA A 359 -6.39 16.54 1.64
N LYS A 360 -5.09 16.71 1.88
CA LYS A 360 -4.59 17.43 3.04
C LYS A 360 -5.08 18.88 3.06
N ARG A 361 -5.09 19.55 1.90
CA ARG A 361 -5.59 20.92 1.77
C ARG A 361 -7.03 21.07 2.26
N VAL A 362 -7.90 20.12 1.92
CA VAL A 362 -9.31 20.11 2.38
C VAL A 362 -9.40 19.85 3.88
N LEU A 363 -8.71 18.83 4.38
CA LEU A 363 -8.78 18.42 5.78
C LEU A 363 -8.21 19.48 6.73
N LEU A 364 -7.10 20.13 6.35
CA LEU A 364 -6.51 21.24 7.12
C LEU A 364 -7.39 22.51 7.12
N GLY A 365 -8.34 22.62 6.19
CA GLY A 365 -9.36 23.67 6.20
C GLY A 365 -10.40 23.52 7.33
N ILE A 366 -10.47 22.36 7.98
CA ILE A 366 -11.42 22.05 9.05
C ILE A 366 -10.83 22.46 10.42
N ALA A 367 -10.86 23.77 10.69
CA ALA A 367 -10.25 24.37 11.88
C ALA A 367 -11.20 24.51 13.08
N ASP A 368 -12.52 24.51 12.86
CA ASP A 368 -13.51 24.71 13.92
C ASP A 368 -13.43 23.62 14.99
N ALA A 369 -13.49 24.00 16.26
CA ALA A 369 -13.35 23.05 17.38
C ALA A 369 -14.44 21.97 17.36
N GLU A 370 -15.70 22.35 17.09
CA GLU A 370 -16.83 21.44 16.93
C GLU A 370 -16.99 21.07 15.44
N LEU A 371 -16.97 19.76 15.12
CA LEU A 371 -17.09 19.32 13.73
C LEU A 371 -18.57 19.24 13.32
N SER A 372 -18.91 19.94 12.24
CA SER A 372 -20.23 19.84 11.65
C SER A 372 -20.48 18.46 11.01
N ALA A 373 -21.73 18.17 10.67
CA ALA A 373 -22.06 16.96 9.91
C ALA A 373 -21.38 16.94 8.53
N GLU A 374 -21.11 18.12 7.96
CA GLU A 374 -20.47 18.29 6.67
C GLU A 374 -18.96 18.07 6.76
N ASP A 375 -18.32 18.52 7.85
CA ASP A 375 -16.90 18.24 8.11
C ASP A 375 -16.66 16.75 8.31
N MET A 376 -17.51 16.09 9.10
CA MET A 376 -17.43 14.64 9.29
C MET A 376 -17.60 13.86 7.97
N LYS A 377 -18.36 14.41 7.02
CA LYS A 377 -18.51 13.85 5.66
C LYS A 377 -17.27 14.11 4.79
N LYS A 378 -16.68 15.31 4.84
CA LYS A 378 -15.41 15.62 4.17
C LYS A 378 -14.29 14.72 4.69
N ILE A 379 -14.19 14.53 6.01
CA ILE A 379 -13.22 13.61 6.63
C ILE A 379 -13.41 12.19 6.06
N ALA A 380 -14.65 11.69 5.99
CA ALA A 380 -14.92 10.38 5.40
C ALA A 380 -14.45 10.27 3.94
N CYS A 381 -14.66 11.32 3.14
CA CYS A 381 -14.30 11.35 1.73
C CYS A 381 -12.80 11.52 1.46
N TYR A 382 -12.07 12.24 2.32
CA TYR A 382 -10.68 12.65 2.04
C TYR A 382 -9.62 11.94 2.88
N LEU A 383 -9.95 11.48 4.08
CA LEU A 383 -8.99 10.79 4.95
C LEU A 383 -8.32 9.57 4.29
N PRO A 384 -9.02 8.74 3.48
CA PRO A 384 -8.38 7.61 2.81
C PRO A 384 -7.15 8.02 2.00
N PHE A 385 -7.20 9.12 1.26
CA PHE A 385 -6.08 9.61 0.44
C PHE A 385 -4.85 10.06 1.25
N VAL A 386 -5.01 10.31 2.56
CA VAL A 386 -3.88 10.63 3.46
C VAL A 386 -3.19 9.37 3.97
N VAL A 387 -3.96 8.30 4.19
CA VAL A 387 -3.50 7.12 4.94
C VAL A 387 -3.42 5.83 4.10
N ASP A 388 -3.88 5.84 2.84
CA ASP A 388 -3.99 4.62 2.01
C ASP A 388 -2.64 3.92 1.79
N SER A 389 -1.56 4.70 1.61
CA SER A 389 -0.20 4.17 1.45
C SER A 389 0.46 3.82 2.79
N PHE A 390 -0.14 4.14 3.93
CA PHE A 390 0.42 3.84 5.24
C PHE A 390 0.02 2.43 5.68
N TYR A 391 0.92 1.48 5.39
CA TYR A 391 0.80 0.09 5.79
C TYR A 391 2.12 -0.45 6.35
N ILE A 392 2.02 -1.47 7.19
CA ILE A 392 3.17 -2.18 7.77
C ILE A 392 3.03 -3.65 7.33
N LEU A 393 3.56 -3.97 6.14
CA LEU A 393 3.39 -5.27 5.49
C LEU A 393 4.36 -6.36 6.00
N ARG A 394 5.51 -5.97 6.55
CA ARG A 394 6.59 -6.87 6.97
C ARG A 394 7.04 -6.54 8.39
N GLU A 395 8.20 -7.05 8.78
CA GLU A 395 8.85 -6.75 10.05
C GLU A 395 9.03 -5.25 10.28
N LEU A 396 9.04 -4.87 11.56
CA LEU A 396 9.15 -3.47 11.98
C LEU A 396 10.45 -2.82 11.48
N ASP A 397 11.56 -3.56 11.47
CA ASP A 397 12.85 -3.07 11.02
C ASP A 397 12.85 -2.69 9.53
N ASP A 398 12.17 -3.50 8.70
CA ASP A 398 11.98 -3.20 7.28
C ASP A 398 11.11 -1.95 7.06
N PHE A 399 10.15 -1.70 7.95
CA PHE A 399 9.34 -0.48 7.93
C PHE A 399 10.19 0.74 8.31
N VAL A 400 10.96 0.67 9.40
CA VAL A 400 11.82 1.78 9.87
C VAL A 400 12.82 2.21 8.80
N GLU A 401 13.40 1.27 8.06
CA GLU A 401 14.36 1.57 6.99
C GLU A 401 13.73 2.33 5.82
N LYS A 402 12.44 2.10 5.54
CA LYS A 402 11.76 2.63 4.35
C LYS A 402 10.83 3.80 4.66
N PHE A 403 10.45 3.98 5.92
CA PHE A 403 9.53 5.01 6.32
C PHE A 403 10.16 6.40 6.17
N ASP A 404 9.53 7.25 5.37
CA ASP A 404 9.91 8.64 5.20
C ASP A 404 8.78 9.54 5.71
N PRO A 405 8.93 10.22 6.86
CA PRO A 405 7.94 11.15 7.37
C PRO A 405 7.56 12.25 6.37
N GLN A 406 8.52 12.71 5.56
CA GLN A 406 8.35 13.80 4.59
C GLN A 406 7.51 13.40 3.38
N GLU A 407 7.24 12.09 3.21
CA GLU A 407 6.27 11.62 2.23
C GLU A 407 4.85 12.02 2.67
N TYR A 408 4.54 11.94 3.96
CA TYR A 408 3.19 12.11 4.51
C TYR A 408 2.90 13.55 4.92
N PHE A 409 3.80 14.13 5.72
CA PHE A 409 3.65 15.47 6.25
C PHE A 409 4.88 16.34 5.97
N VAL A 410 4.64 17.63 5.74
CA VAL A 410 5.70 18.61 5.49
C VAL A 410 6.61 18.74 6.72
N ASP A 411 6.00 18.76 7.90
CA ASP A 411 6.66 18.90 9.19
C ASP A 411 5.81 18.32 10.33
N ALA A 412 6.37 18.35 11.55
CA ALA A 412 5.70 17.90 12.76
C ALA A 412 4.47 18.76 13.13
N GLU A 413 4.39 20.01 12.68
CA GLU A 413 3.24 20.90 12.94
C GLU A 413 2.03 20.49 12.08
N GLU A 414 2.24 20.20 10.79
CA GLU A 414 1.23 19.60 9.94
C GLU A 414 0.76 18.25 10.51
N ALA A 415 1.69 17.37 10.90
CA ALA A 415 1.34 16.09 11.52
C ALA A 415 0.46 16.27 12.78
N THR A 416 0.80 17.23 13.65
CA THR A 416 0.02 17.56 14.85
C THR A 416 -1.39 18.04 14.50
N ARG A 417 -1.56 18.89 13.49
CA ARG A 417 -2.88 19.34 13.04
C ARG A 417 -3.76 18.19 12.54
N PHE A 418 -3.16 17.22 11.84
CA PHE A 418 -3.87 15.99 11.43
C PHE A 418 -4.25 15.11 12.62
N PHE A 419 -3.36 15.00 13.60
CA PHE A 419 -3.64 14.30 14.86
C PHE A 419 -4.86 14.91 15.55
N ASP A 420 -4.86 16.25 15.72
CA ASP A 420 -5.93 16.99 16.38
C ASP A 420 -7.28 16.85 15.65
N LEU A 421 -7.29 16.89 14.31
CA LEU A 421 -8.49 16.64 13.52
C LEU A 421 -9.05 15.23 13.75
N CYS A 422 -8.17 14.22 13.71
CA CYS A 422 -8.59 12.83 13.87
C CYS A 422 -9.06 12.54 15.31
N GLU A 423 -8.42 13.14 16.31
CA GLU A 423 -8.80 13.03 17.72
C GLU A 423 -10.22 13.58 17.94
N ARG A 424 -10.51 14.79 17.44
CA ARG A 424 -11.85 15.41 17.53
C ARG A 424 -12.91 14.57 16.82
N ALA A 425 -12.63 14.13 15.59
CA ALA A 425 -13.56 13.30 14.83
C ALA A 425 -13.83 11.96 15.54
N ARG A 426 -12.78 11.33 16.08
CA ARG A 426 -12.89 10.07 16.81
C ARG A 426 -13.66 10.26 18.13
N ALA A 427 -13.50 11.38 18.83
CA ALA A 427 -14.26 11.67 20.04
C ALA A 427 -15.77 11.84 19.76
N GLN A 428 -16.13 12.45 18.63
CA GLN A 428 -17.52 12.68 18.24
C GLN A 428 -18.24 11.41 17.74
N MET A 429 -17.51 10.42 17.22
CA MET A 429 -18.10 9.18 16.73
C MET A 429 -18.65 8.28 17.85
N LYS A 430 -19.96 8.01 17.83
CA LYS A 430 -20.61 7.07 18.77
C LYS A 430 -20.52 5.60 18.35
N GLN A 431 -20.39 5.34 17.05
CA GLN A 431 -20.31 4.00 16.46
C GLN A 431 -18.90 3.74 15.95
N ASN A 432 -18.54 2.47 15.75
CA ASN A 432 -17.23 2.08 15.21
C ASN A 432 -17.05 2.50 13.75
N GLU A 433 -18.13 2.57 12.99
CA GLU A 433 -18.15 3.06 11.62
C GLU A 433 -19.40 3.89 11.35
N LYS A 434 -19.31 4.79 10.36
CA LYS A 434 -20.44 5.57 9.86
C LYS A 434 -20.35 5.65 8.34
N GLU A 435 -21.40 5.20 7.68
CA GLU A 435 -21.56 5.26 6.23
C GLU A 435 -22.23 6.58 5.80
N TYR A 436 -21.68 7.22 4.78
CA TYR A 436 -22.22 8.40 4.10
C TYR A 436 -22.58 8.00 2.68
N LYS A 437 -23.88 7.88 2.40
CA LYS A 437 -24.40 7.55 1.06
C LYS A 437 -24.66 8.83 0.27
N GLY A 438 -24.52 8.75 -1.05
CA GLY A 438 -24.88 9.87 -1.92
C GLY A 438 -24.04 11.11 -1.65
N CYS A 439 -22.72 10.97 -1.54
CA CYS A 439 -21.85 12.07 -1.18
C CYS A 439 -21.95 13.21 -2.19
N ILE A 440 -21.97 12.86 -3.48
CA ILE A 440 -22.12 13.74 -4.66
C ILE A 440 -23.13 13.14 -5.64
N PHE A 441 -22.87 11.89 -6.05
CA PHE A 441 -23.76 11.08 -6.86
C PHE A 441 -24.39 9.98 -6.00
N PRO A 442 -25.58 9.48 -6.35
CA PRO A 442 -26.25 8.42 -5.61
C PRO A 442 -25.40 7.16 -5.36
N TRP A 443 -24.47 6.85 -6.28
CA TRP A 443 -23.55 5.71 -6.20
C TRP A 443 -22.23 6.01 -5.49
N TYR A 444 -21.92 7.28 -5.20
CA TYR A 444 -20.69 7.64 -4.50
C TYR A 444 -20.96 7.74 -3.00
N GLY A 445 -20.39 6.81 -2.24
CA GLY A 445 -20.44 6.81 -0.78
C GLY A 445 -19.06 6.76 -0.16
N ALA A 446 -18.98 7.11 1.12
CA ALA A 446 -17.75 7.03 1.91
C ALA A 446 -18.07 6.46 3.29
N THR A 447 -17.14 5.69 3.86
CA THR A 447 -17.27 5.12 5.20
C THR A 447 -16.15 5.66 6.07
N LEU A 448 -16.50 6.28 7.19
CA LEU A 448 -15.53 6.70 8.18
C LEU A 448 -15.52 5.70 9.32
N ARG A 449 -14.35 5.10 9.60
CA ARG A 449 -14.17 4.19 10.73
C ARG A 449 -13.34 4.84 11.82
N ARG A 450 -13.66 4.51 13.07
CA ARG A 450 -12.85 4.85 14.23
C ARG A 450 -11.42 4.33 14.04
N GLU A 451 -11.24 3.16 13.43
CA GLU A 451 -9.94 2.58 13.13
C GLU A 451 -9.12 3.41 12.13
N ASP A 452 -9.72 3.94 11.06
CA ASP A 452 -9.01 4.79 10.09
C ASP A 452 -8.49 6.08 10.72
N LEU A 453 -9.29 6.68 11.61
CA LEU A 453 -8.88 7.83 12.41
C LEU A 453 -7.72 7.48 13.34
N ALA A 454 -7.80 6.34 14.05
CA ALA A 454 -6.73 5.86 14.92
C ALA A 454 -5.44 5.58 14.13
N ARG A 455 -5.54 4.96 12.96
CA ARG A 455 -4.40 4.70 12.07
C ARG A 455 -3.75 6.01 11.62
N THR A 456 -4.53 7.03 11.30
CA THR A 456 -4.00 8.35 10.92
C THR A 456 -3.35 9.06 12.11
N MET A 457 -3.90 8.94 13.32
CA MET A 457 -3.26 9.46 14.55
C MET A 457 -1.90 8.79 14.80
N VAL A 458 -1.79 7.48 14.55
CA VAL A 458 -0.52 6.75 14.65
C VAL A 458 0.50 7.25 13.62
N LEU A 459 0.08 7.40 12.36
CA LEU A 459 0.93 7.98 11.31
C LEU A 459 1.43 9.38 11.69
N ALA A 460 0.54 10.25 12.13
CA ALA A 460 0.89 11.60 12.58
C ALA A 460 1.90 11.58 13.75
N ALA A 461 1.73 10.69 14.72
CA ALA A 461 2.67 10.57 15.84
C ALA A 461 4.07 10.11 15.41
N LEU A 462 4.17 9.20 14.42
CA LEU A 462 5.45 8.79 13.85
C LEU A 462 6.17 9.94 13.13
N CYS A 463 5.42 10.90 12.59
CA CYS A 463 5.97 12.08 11.90
C CYS A 463 6.23 13.27 12.83
N ALA A 464 5.84 13.21 14.10
CA ALA A 464 5.91 14.33 15.04
C ALA A 464 7.08 14.26 16.04
N ASP A 465 8.10 13.44 15.75
CA ASP A 465 9.35 13.33 16.53
C ASP A 465 9.14 13.21 18.05
N GLY A 466 8.20 12.34 18.45
CA GLY A 466 7.90 12.07 19.86
C GLY A 466 6.99 13.10 20.56
N ALA A 467 6.67 14.24 19.94
CA ALA A 467 5.81 15.27 20.54
C ALA A 467 4.38 14.80 20.86
N LEU A 468 3.93 13.72 20.21
CA LEU A 468 2.58 13.16 20.33
C LEU A 468 2.53 11.82 21.07
N THR A 469 3.65 11.33 21.62
CA THR A 469 3.74 9.97 22.20
C THR A 469 2.72 9.72 23.31
N ASP A 470 2.56 10.63 24.25
CA ASP A 470 1.56 10.49 25.33
C ASP A 470 0.12 10.50 24.80
N ARG A 471 -0.15 11.34 23.80
CA ARG A 471 -1.49 11.49 23.21
C ARG A 471 -1.88 10.29 22.37
N VAL A 472 -0.93 9.69 21.66
CA VAL A 472 -1.18 8.51 20.80
C VAL A 472 -1.18 7.20 21.59
N ALA A 473 -0.56 7.14 22.77
CA ALA A 473 -0.43 5.91 23.55
C ALA A 473 -1.78 5.16 23.76
N PRO A 474 -2.89 5.81 24.15
CA PRO A 474 -4.20 5.13 24.29
C PRO A 474 -4.77 4.57 22.98
N VAL A 475 -4.22 4.99 21.83
CA VAL A 475 -4.64 4.59 20.48
C VAL A 475 -3.79 3.43 19.95
N LEU A 476 -2.63 3.13 20.54
CA LEU A 476 -1.75 2.07 20.02
C LEU A 476 -2.40 0.69 20.07
N SER A 477 -3.16 0.40 21.13
CA SER A 477 -3.80 -0.90 21.30
C SER A 477 -5.05 -1.09 20.44
N VAL A 478 -5.67 0.00 19.95
CA VAL A 478 -7.00 -0.01 19.32
C VAL A 478 -6.99 -0.15 17.79
N CYS A 479 -5.81 -0.13 17.15
CA CYS A 479 -5.67 -0.39 15.72
C CYS A 479 -4.41 -1.22 15.42
N HIS A 480 -4.45 -2.00 14.34
CA HIS A 480 -3.33 -2.88 13.97
C HIS A 480 -2.02 -2.13 13.73
N ALA A 481 -2.07 -0.98 13.04
CA ALA A 481 -0.89 -0.16 12.80
C ALA A 481 -0.23 0.30 14.11
N GLY A 482 -1.04 0.76 15.08
CA GLY A 482 -0.58 1.17 16.40
C GLY A 482 0.12 0.04 17.15
N GLN A 483 -0.45 -1.17 17.12
CA GLN A 483 0.16 -2.34 17.77
C GLN A 483 1.53 -2.65 17.16
N ARG A 484 1.67 -2.56 15.84
CA ARG A 484 2.94 -2.84 15.14
C ARG A 484 4.03 -1.82 15.46
N VAL A 485 3.70 -0.53 15.56
CA VAL A 485 4.70 0.55 15.81
C VAL A 485 4.87 0.92 17.27
N ALA A 486 4.10 0.31 18.18
CA ALA A 486 4.26 0.52 19.62
C ALA A 486 5.71 0.39 20.11
N PRO A 487 6.58 -0.51 19.61
CA PRO A 487 7.99 -0.54 20.04
C PRO A 487 8.81 0.68 19.63
N LEU A 488 8.40 1.40 18.59
CA LEU A 488 9.05 2.66 18.19
C LEU A 488 8.59 3.79 19.11
N LEU A 489 7.29 3.88 19.36
CA LEU A 489 6.69 4.99 20.11
C LEU A 489 6.79 4.82 21.63
N LEU A 490 6.77 3.59 22.15
CA LEU A 490 6.85 3.26 23.57
C LEU A 490 8.18 2.58 23.93
N LYS A 491 9.27 2.89 23.22
CA LYS A 491 10.59 2.26 23.42
C LYS A 491 10.96 2.20 24.91
N ALA A 492 10.81 3.32 25.62
CA ALA A 492 10.78 3.36 27.08
C ALA A 492 9.47 4.07 27.49
N PRO A 493 8.58 3.44 28.26
CA PRO A 493 7.38 4.12 28.73
C PRO A 493 7.75 5.13 29.82
N LEU A 494 7.68 6.42 29.50
CA LEU A 494 8.15 7.53 30.36
C LEU A 494 7.02 8.26 31.10
N SER A 495 5.77 7.84 30.91
CA SER A 495 4.60 8.44 31.56
C SER A 495 3.57 7.38 32.01
N PRO A 496 2.73 7.67 33.02
CA PRO A 496 1.66 6.75 33.42
C PRO A 496 0.71 6.37 32.27
N VAL A 497 0.49 7.28 31.31
CA VAL A 497 -0.37 7.02 30.14
C VAL A 497 0.29 6.00 29.20
N GLN A 498 1.60 6.12 28.98
CA GLN A 498 2.37 5.15 28.19
C GLN A 498 2.40 3.77 28.85
N GLU A 499 2.56 3.71 30.18
CA GLU A 499 2.53 2.45 30.93
C GLU A 499 1.16 1.78 30.88
N GLN A 500 0.08 2.55 31.02
CA GLN A 500 -1.27 2.03 30.87
C GLN A 500 -1.52 1.50 29.45
N ALA A 501 -1.03 2.21 28.42
CA ALA A 501 -1.11 1.73 27.04
C ALA A 501 -0.36 0.42 26.82
N LEU A 502 0.78 0.23 27.50
CA LEU A 502 1.54 -1.02 27.45
C LEU A 502 0.78 -2.19 28.11
N ILE A 503 0.06 -1.93 29.20
CA ILE A 503 -0.86 -2.90 29.82
C ILE A 503 -2.02 -3.24 28.87
N ASP A 504 -2.60 -2.26 28.19
CA ASP A 504 -3.65 -2.50 27.19
C ASP A 504 -3.12 -3.30 25.99
N LEU A 505 -1.88 -3.07 25.57
CA LEU A 505 -1.19 -3.87 24.56
C LEU A 505 -0.93 -5.31 25.04
N LEU A 506 -0.61 -5.55 26.33
CA LEU A 506 -0.50 -6.93 26.84
C LEU A 506 -1.80 -7.73 26.64
N ARG A 507 -2.95 -7.05 26.69
CA ARG A 507 -4.25 -7.69 26.47
C ARG A 507 -4.55 -8.00 25.00
N LEU A 508 -4.15 -7.12 24.06
CA LEU A 508 -4.57 -7.18 22.66
C LEU A 508 -3.45 -7.61 21.68
N ALA A 509 -2.19 -7.33 22.02
CA ALA A 509 -0.99 -7.63 21.27
C ALA A 509 0.16 -8.08 22.22
N PRO A 510 -0.02 -9.19 22.96
CA PRO A 510 0.85 -9.59 24.07
C PRO A 510 2.34 -9.71 23.69
N GLU A 511 2.64 -10.29 22.52
CA GLU A 511 4.01 -10.44 22.05
C GLU A 511 4.70 -9.10 21.79
N THR A 512 3.96 -8.11 21.28
CA THR A 512 4.51 -6.77 21.06
C THR A 512 4.81 -6.07 22.37
N ALA A 513 3.88 -6.13 23.33
CA ALA A 513 4.10 -5.55 24.65
C ALA A 513 5.26 -6.24 25.40
N ALA A 514 5.34 -7.57 25.35
CA ALA A 514 6.42 -8.31 25.99
C ALA A 514 7.79 -8.00 25.38
N ARG A 515 7.87 -7.78 24.06
CA ARG A 515 9.11 -7.29 23.43
C ARG A 515 9.58 -5.98 24.05
N ILE A 516 8.67 -4.99 24.16
CA ILE A 516 8.98 -3.67 24.74
C ILE A 516 9.48 -3.81 26.18
N ILE A 517 8.77 -4.60 27.00
CA ILE A 517 9.12 -4.83 28.41
C ILE A 517 10.49 -5.50 28.56
N ARG A 518 10.82 -6.47 27.69
CA ARG A 518 12.10 -7.20 27.75
C ARG A 518 13.27 -6.36 27.25
N GLU A 519 13.07 -5.53 26.23
CA GLU A 519 14.11 -4.67 25.67
C GLU A 519 14.46 -3.50 26.61
N ASN A 520 13.49 -2.98 27.38
CA ASN A 520 13.71 -1.91 28.36
C ASN A 520 13.05 -2.25 29.72
N PRO A 521 13.62 -3.18 30.49
CA PRO A 521 13.03 -3.66 31.74
C PRO A 521 13.02 -2.59 32.84
N THR A 522 14.04 -1.72 32.85
CA THR A 522 14.16 -0.57 33.75
C THR A 522 14.03 0.70 32.92
N ALA A 523 13.23 1.67 33.39
CA ALA A 523 13.20 3.01 32.79
C ALA A 523 14.53 3.75 33.09
N SER A 524 15.64 3.31 32.50
CA SER A 524 16.93 4.00 32.56
C SER A 524 17.04 4.94 31.38
N VAL A 525 17.15 6.24 31.65
CA VAL A 525 17.48 7.25 30.65
C VAL A 525 18.89 6.92 30.09
N PRO A 526 19.14 6.95 28.77
CA PRO A 526 20.47 6.76 28.23
C PRO A 526 21.44 7.85 28.75
N ASP A 527 22.58 7.44 29.30
CA ASP A 527 23.59 8.33 29.89
C ASP A 527 24.28 9.29 28.89
N THR A 528 24.00 9.21 27.58
CA THR A 528 24.77 9.93 26.54
C THR A 528 24.07 11.08 25.82
N GLU A 529 22.84 11.47 26.17
CA GLU A 529 22.20 12.70 25.65
C GLU A 529 21.72 13.65 26.76
N VAL A 530 22.35 13.56 27.93
CA VAL A 530 22.08 14.45 29.05
C VAL A 530 22.76 15.79 28.82
N THR A 531 22.05 16.76 28.25
CA THR A 531 22.16 18.16 28.71
C THR A 531 20.90 19.00 28.43
N ASP A 532 20.13 18.74 27.37
CA ASP A 532 18.97 19.61 27.05
C ASP A 532 17.59 19.02 27.41
N THR A 533 17.36 17.71 27.33
CA THR A 533 16.04 17.08 27.57
C THR A 533 15.66 16.96 29.05
N LEU A 534 16.62 16.83 29.97
CA LEU A 534 16.36 16.67 31.41
C LEU A 534 16.07 17.98 32.15
N ARG A 535 16.38 19.14 31.57
CA ARG A 535 16.00 20.43 32.17
C ARG A 535 14.50 20.73 31.96
N THR A 536 13.85 20.03 31.03
CA THR A 536 12.45 20.21 30.65
C THR A 536 11.54 19.03 31.01
N ALA A 537 12.08 17.92 31.53
CA ALA A 537 11.27 16.78 31.93
C ALA A 537 10.46 17.08 33.22
N PRO A 538 9.14 16.82 33.24
CA PRO A 538 8.29 17.05 34.41
C PRO A 538 8.70 16.15 35.60
N GLU A 539 8.50 16.62 36.84
CA GLU A 539 8.86 15.88 38.07
C GLU A 539 8.30 14.45 38.13
N THR A 540 7.22 14.17 37.39
CA THR A 540 6.58 12.84 37.25
C THR A 540 7.50 11.75 36.70
N ALA A 541 8.58 12.09 35.98
CA ALA A 541 9.54 11.09 35.49
C ALA A 541 10.41 10.49 36.61
N LYS A 542 10.58 11.19 37.75
CA LYS A 542 11.39 10.70 38.88
C LYS A 542 10.68 9.60 39.68
N ASP A 543 9.35 9.61 39.73
CA ASP A 543 8.54 8.60 40.43
C ASP A 543 8.52 7.24 39.71
N LEU A 544 8.89 7.20 38.43
CA LEU A 544 8.96 5.99 37.60
C LEU A 544 10.30 5.24 37.75
N MET A 545 11.26 5.77 38.52
CA MET A 545 12.62 5.21 38.66
C MET A 545 12.75 4.07 39.70
N GLY A 546 11.64 3.50 40.18
CA GLY A 546 11.64 2.45 41.22
C GLY A 546 11.34 1.05 40.68
N GLY A 547 12.37 0.27 40.33
CA GLY A 547 12.22 -1.15 39.94
C GLY A 547 11.77 -1.39 38.50
N ASP A 548 11.87 -2.64 38.03
CA ASP A 548 11.48 -3.00 36.66
C ASP A 548 9.96 -2.86 36.42
N PHE A 549 9.56 -2.72 35.15
CA PHE A 549 8.16 -2.51 34.77
C PHE A 549 7.22 -3.58 35.33
N VAL A 550 7.65 -4.85 35.30
CA VAL A 550 6.85 -5.99 35.75
C VAL A 550 6.61 -5.93 37.26
N THR A 551 7.59 -5.46 38.03
CA THR A 551 7.50 -5.31 39.47
C THR A 551 6.53 -4.20 39.85
N ARG A 552 6.60 -3.04 39.16
CA ARG A 552 5.71 -1.90 39.43
C ARG A 552 4.25 -2.18 39.07
N HIS A 553 4.02 -2.93 37.99
CA HIS A 553 2.69 -3.24 37.45
C HIS A 553 2.27 -4.71 37.69
N GLU A 554 2.84 -5.36 38.71
CA GLU A 554 2.59 -6.78 39.00
C GLU A 554 1.10 -7.09 39.09
N GLY A 555 0.35 -6.29 39.86
CA GLY A 555 -1.08 -6.50 40.07
C GLY A 555 -1.90 -6.40 38.78
N ASP A 556 -1.58 -5.45 37.90
CA ASP A 556 -2.27 -5.25 36.62
C ASP A 556 -1.93 -6.36 35.61
N ILE A 557 -0.66 -6.77 35.56
CA ILE A 557 -0.19 -7.89 34.73
C ILE A 557 -0.83 -9.20 35.21
N ALA A 558 -0.77 -9.48 36.51
CA ALA A 558 -1.38 -10.65 37.13
C ALA A 558 -2.89 -10.67 36.97
N ALA A 559 -3.55 -9.50 36.91
CA ALA A 559 -4.98 -9.41 36.66
C ALA A 559 -5.38 -9.97 35.27
N LEU A 560 -4.48 -9.96 34.28
CA LEU A 560 -4.72 -10.50 32.94
C LEU A 560 -4.83 -12.03 32.92
N LEU A 561 -4.33 -12.75 33.93
CA LEU A 561 -4.47 -14.22 34.04
C LEU A 561 -5.93 -14.68 34.17
N ARG A 562 -6.87 -13.77 34.43
CA ARG A 562 -8.31 -14.05 34.34
C ARG A 562 -8.78 -14.42 32.92
N LEU A 563 -8.03 -13.97 31.90
CA LEU A 563 -8.33 -14.19 30.49
C LEU A 563 -7.92 -15.60 30.07
N LYS A 564 -8.76 -16.26 29.26
CA LYS A 564 -8.50 -17.62 28.74
C LYS A 564 -7.71 -17.63 27.42
N THR A 565 -7.35 -16.47 26.89
CA THR A 565 -6.57 -16.36 25.65
C THR A 565 -5.18 -16.95 25.85
N ALA A 566 -4.89 -18.08 25.19
CA ALA A 566 -3.67 -18.84 25.41
C ALA A 566 -2.39 -18.00 25.25
N ASN A 567 -2.31 -17.16 24.21
CA ASN A 567 -1.14 -16.32 23.98
C ASN A 567 -0.94 -15.29 25.10
N VAL A 568 -1.99 -14.53 25.45
CA VAL A 568 -1.95 -13.56 26.56
C VAL A 568 -1.52 -14.23 27.86
N ARG A 569 -2.12 -15.39 28.18
CA ARG A 569 -1.80 -16.13 29.40
C ARG A 569 -0.35 -16.60 29.42
N ARG A 570 0.15 -17.18 28.31
CA ARG A 570 1.55 -17.59 28.17
C ARG A 570 2.49 -16.41 28.38
N THR A 571 2.26 -15.30 27.68
CA THR A 571 3.11 -14.11 27.77
C THR A 571 3.12 -13.51 29.18
N VAL A 572 1.95 -13.40 29.83
CA VAL A 572 1.84 -12.91 31.20
C VAL A 572 2.60 -13.81 32.17
N LEU A 573 2.47 -15.14 32.05
CA LEU A 573 3.24 -16.08 32.88
C LEU A 573 4.74 -15.95 32.63
N ASP A 574 5.19 -15.78 31.38
CA ASP A 574 6.60 -15.58 31.06
C ASP A 574 7.16 -14.30 31.70
N LEU A 575 6.38 -13.21 31.71
CA LEU A 575 6.76 -11.95 32.34
C LEU A 575 6.81 -12.06 33.86
N LEU A 576 5.78 -12.62 34.50
CA LEU A 576 5.76 -12.82 35.95
C LEU A 576 6.88 -13.78 36.40
N TYR A 577 7.13 -14.84 35.62
CA TYR A 577 8.22 -15.76 35.91
C TYR A 577 9.60 -15.08 35.85
N ALA A 578 9.78 -14.05 35.02
CA ALA A 578 11.05 -13.32 34.95
C ALA A 578 11.34 -12.45 36.19
N GLN A 579 10.38 -12.27 37.11
CA GLN A 579 10.58 -11.50 38.34
C GLN A 579 11.68 -12.10 39.23
N PRO A 580 12.35 -11.28 40.08
CA PRO A 580 13.23 -11.79 41.12
C PRO A 580 12.51 -12.75 42.06
N ASP A 581 13.25 -13.71 42.60
CA ASP A 581 12.76 -14.81 43.43
C ASP A 581 11.87 -14.41 44.62
N ALA A 582 12.20 -13.30 45.30
CA ALA A 582 11.39 -12.80 46.40
C ALA A 582 10.04 -12.23 45.93
N GLN A 583 10.04 -11.55 44.79
CA GLN A 583 8.84 -10.98 44.18
C GLN A 583 7.96 -12.08 43.61
N LEU A 584 8.54 -13.05 42.88
CA LEU A 584 7.81 -14.18 42.31
C LEU A 584 7.07 -14.99 43.38
N ARG A 585 7.70 -15.25 44.53
CA ARG A 585 7.04 -15.90 45.69
C ARG A 585 5.81 -15.12 46.16
N THR A 586 5.94 -13.80 46.26
CA THR A 586 4.84 -12.91 46.67
C THR A 586 3.70 -12.93 45.65
N THR A 587 4.02 -12.82 44.36
CA THR A 587 3.09 -12.93 43.23
C THR A 587 2.31 -14.25 43.28
N MET A 588 3.01 -15.39 43.40
CA MET A 588 2.36 -16.71 43.45
C MET A 588 1.44 -16.86 44.66
N ALA A 589 1.91 -16.47 45.86
CA ALA A 589 1.10 -16.51 47.07
C ALA A 589 -0.16 -15.63 46.94
N GLY A 590 -0.03 -14.42 46.40
CA GLY A 590 -1.14 -13.50 46.17
C GLY A 590 -2.18 -14.07 45.21
N LEU A 591 -1.74 -14.65 44.08
CA LEU A 591 -2.61 -15.24 43.07
C LEU A 591 -3.40 -16.46 43.59
N LEU A 592 -2.79 -17.33 44.40
CA LEU A 592 -3.43 -18.54 44.95
C LEU A 592 -4.61 -18.21 45.88
N THR A 593 -4.61 -17.01 46.49
CA THR A 593 -5.71 -16.55 47.36
C THR A 593 -6.88 -15.89 46.60
N GLN A 594 -6.75 -15.70 45.27
CA GLN A 594 -7.77 -15.03 44.47
C GLN A 594 -9.03 -15.90 44.33
N ARG A 595 -10.19 -15.23 44.25
CA ARG A 595 -11.48 -15.91 44.00
C ARG A 595 -11.57 -16.48 42.57
N ASP A 596 -10.89 -15.86 41.62
CA ASP A 596 -10.88 -16.26 40.21
C ASP A 596 -10.05 -17.53 40.00
N VAL A 597 -10.68 -18.57 39.46
CA VAL A 597 -10.04 -19.89 39.21
C VAL A 597 -8.90 -19.77 38.20
N ASN A 598 -9.05 -18.96 37.14
CA ASN A 598 -8.02 -18.87 36.11
C ASN A 598 -6.75 -18.19 36.65
N LYS A 599 -6.89 -17.24 37.58
CA LYS A 599 -5.74 -16.66 38.29
C LYS A 599 -5.01 -17.68 39.16
N ARG A 600 -5.75 -18.50 39.91
CA ARG A 600 -5.16 -19.57 40.73
C ARG A 600 -4.48 -20.64 39.89
N LEU A 601 -5.11 -21.08 38.79
CA LEU A 601 -4.47 -21.95 37.80
C LEU A 601 -3.17 -21.34 37.26
N GLY A 602 -3.12 -20.02 37.05
CA GLY A 602 -1.90 -19.34 36.59
C GLY A 602 -0.78 -19.36 37.61
N ALA A 603 -1.11 -19.27 38.90
CA ALA A 603 -0.14 -19.47 39.96
C ALA A 603 0.37 -20.92 40.01
N LEU A 604 -0.51 -21.91 39.86
CA LEU A 604 -0.12 -23.32 39.81
C LEU A 604 0.83 -23.60 38.62
N ASP A 605 0.57 -23.00 37.45
CA ASP A 605 1.49 -23.05 36.30
C ASP A 605 2.87 -22.48 36.64
N LEU A 606 2.95 -21.36 37.38
CA LEU A 606 4.22 -20.78 37.83
C LEU A 606 4.94 -21.70 38.83
N LEU A 607 4.21 -22.33 39.76
CA LEU A 607 4.79 -23.29 40.71
C LEU A 607 5.38 -24.50 39.97
N LEU A 608 4.67 -25.04 38.98
CA LEU A 608 5.16 -26.16 38.17
C LEU A 608 6.43 -25.79 37.38
N ARG A 609 6.48 -24.59 36.80
CA ARG A 609 7.71 -24.08 36.16
C ARG A 609 8.87 -23.96 37.16
N CYS A 610 8.63 -23.42 38.36
CA CYS A 610 9.65 -23.35 39.40
C CYS A 610 10.17 -24.74 39.81
N LYS A 611 9.28 -25.74 39.88
CA LYS A 611 9.65 -27.13 40.16
C LYS A 611 10.49 -27.72 39.04
N ALA A 612 10.06 -27.57 37.79
CA ALA A 612 10.76 -28.09 36.61
C ALA A 612 12.18 -27.54 36.50
N ASP A 613 12.37 -26.25 36.78
CA ASP A 613 13.67 -25.58 36.71
C ASP A 613 14.50 -25.73 38.01
N GLY A 614 13.95 -26.36 39.05
CA GLY A 614 14.59 -26.46 40.37
C GLY A 614 14.83 -25.10 41.05
N ARG A 615 14.10 -24.06 40.64
CA ARG A 615 14.31 -22.66 41.04
C ARG A 615 13.91 -22.41 42.50
N ILE A 616 12.86 -23.08 42.97
CA ILE A 616 12.34 -22.97 44.34
C ILE A 616 12.17 -24.39 44.90
N PRO A 617 12.54 -24.67 46.16
CA PRO A 617 12.39 -26.00 46.75
C PRO A 617 10.95 -26.52 46.68
N GLN A 618 10.79 -27.80 46.31
CA GLN A 618 9.47 -28.42 46.14
C GLN A 618 8.59 -28.34 47.38
N GLU A 619 9.19 -28.45 48.58
CA GLU A 619 8.47 -28.32 49.86
C GLU A 619 7.80 -26.94 50.01
N GLU A 620 8.49 -25.88 49.60
CA GLU A 620 7.98 -24.50 49.63
C GLU A 620 6.84 -24.34 48.61
N LEU A 621 7.00 -24.88 47.41
CA LEU A 621 5.97 -24.84 46.35
C LEU A 621 4.70 -25.57 46.77
N LEU A 622 4.81 -26.74 47.40
CA LEU A 622 3.68 -27.50 47.92
C LEU A 622 2.96 -26.78 49.06
N ALA A 623 3.70 -26.14 49.97
CA ALA A 623 3.12 -25.34 51.04
C ALA A 623 2.27 -24.18 50.49
N LEU A 624 2.73 -23.53 49.43
CA LEU A 624 1.96 -22.49 48.73
C LEU A 624 0.70 -23.07 48.08
N ALA A 625 0.80 -24.18 47.34
CA ALA A 625 -0.34 -24.82 46.67
C ALA A 625 -1.45 -25.25 47.64
N GLN A 626 -1.10 -25.72 48.84
CA GLN A 626 -2.04 -26.14 49.89
C GLN A 626 -2.88 -24.99 50.48
N THR A 627 -2.58 -23.73 50.15
CA THR A 627 -3.44 -22.59 50.54
C THR A 627 -4.82 -22.63 49.88
N ILE A 628 -4.96 -23.37 48.77
CA ILE A 628 -6.25 -23.61 48.09
C ILE A 628 -7.06 -24.64 48.89
N LYS A 629 -8.04 -24.18 49.67
CA LYS A 629 -8.86 -25.05 50.55
C LYS A 629 -9.82 -25.99 49.81
N LYS A 630 -10.25 -25.62 48.59
CA LYS A 630 -11.23 -26.36 47.78
C LYS A 630 -10.83 -26.26 46.30
N PRO A 631 -9.81 -27.02 45.86
CA PRO A 631 -9.40 -27.01 44.47
C PRO A 631 -10.50 -27.58 43.56
N THR A 632 -10.58 -27.03 42.35
CA THR A 632 -11.33 -27.62 41.23
C THR A 632 -10.61 -28.86 40.69
N SER A 633 -11.25 -29.61 39.80
CA SER A 633 -10.61 -30.76 39.13
C SER A 633 -9.29 -30.37 38.47
N ASP A 634 -9.30 -29.26 37.75
CA ASP A 634 -8.15 -28.81 36.97
C ASP A 634 -7.02 -28.32 37.88
N GLU A 635 -7.36 -27.64 38.98
CA GLU A 635 -6.37 -27.25 40.00
C GLU A 635 -5.80 -28.48 40.71
N GLN A 636 -6.62 -29.49 41.00
CA GLN A 636 -6.17 -30.71 41.67
C GLN A 636 -5.14 -31.47 40.83
N VAL A 637 -5.36 -31.56 39.51
CA VAL A 637 -4.40 -32.17 38.58
C VAL A 637 -3.01 -31.51 38.68
N LEU A 638 -2.95 -30.18 38.68
CA LEU A 638 -1.69 -29.45 38.77
C LEU A 638 -1.05 -29.57 40.16
N ILE A 639 -1.84 -29.64 41.24
CA ILE A 639 -1.35 -29.86 42.60
C ILE A 639 -0.75 -31.27 42.73
N ASP A 640 -1.40 -32.29 42.17
CA ASP A 640 -0.93 -33.67 42.17
C ASP A 640 0.38 -33.79 41.37
N GLU A 641 0.45 -33.14 40.21
CA GLU A 641 1.66 -33.04 39.40
C GLU A 641 2.81 -32.34 40.17
N LEU A 642 2.51 -31.27 40.91
CA LEU A 642 3.48 -30.59 41.76
C LEU A 642 3.99 -31.50 42.89
N ALA A 643 3.14 -32.39 43.42
CA ALA A 643 3.48 -33.34 44.49
C ALA A 643 4.28 -34.57 44.03
N ARG A 644 4.29 -34.90 42.72
CA ARG A 644 5.08 -36.02 42.20
C ARG A 644 6.57 -35.89 42.53
N THR A 645 7.17 -36.96 43.03
CA THR A 645 8.62 -37.09 43.24
C THR A 645 9.21 -38.09 42.23
N GLY A 646 10.49 -37.93 41.87
CA GLY A 646 11.15 -38.62 40.72
C GLY A 646 10.81 -40.11 40.51
N ALA A 647 10.77 -40.92 41.58
CA ALA A 647 10.47 -42.36 41.46
C ALA A 647 9.06 -42.69 40.94
N ALA A 648 8.08 -41.81 41.13
CA ALA A 648 6.71 -42.00 40.63
C ALA A 648 6.52 -41.40 39.22
N ALA A 649 7.30 -40.39 38.84
CA ALA A 649 7.28 -39.81 37.49
C ALA A 649 7.91 -40.75 36.45
N GLU A 650 9.07 -41.35 36.80
CA GLU A 650 9.78 -42.30 35.94
C GLU A 650 8.99 -43.59 35.63
N ALA A 651 8.14 -44.04 36.56
CA ALA A 651 7.33 -45.26 36.38
C ALA A 651 6.13 -45.08 35.43
N ASP A 652 5.70 -43.84 35.19
CA ASP A 652 4.51 -43.48 34.42
C ASP A 652 4.90 -42.90 33.06
N ASP A 653 6.01 -42.16 32.97
CA ASP A 653 6.66 -41.88 31.68
C ASP A 653 7.09 -43.19 30.98
N ALA A 654 7.48 -44.21 31.77
CA ALA A 654 7.70 -45.56 31.26
C ALA A 654 6.42 -46.21 30.71
N LEU A 655 5.21 -45.87 31.19
CA LEU A 655 3.95 -46.40 30.64
C LEU A 655 3.61 -45.83 29.25
N PHE A 656 4.23 -44.70 28.87
CA PHE A 656 4.08 -44.08 27.55
C PHE A 656 5.34 -44.26 26.65
N ASP A 657 6.35 -45.00 27.12
CA ASP A 657 7.47 -45.47 26.32
C ASP A 657 6.99 -46.59 25.37
N ALA A 658 7.30 -46.49 24.08
CA ALA A 658 6.93 -47.49 23.08
C ALA A 658 7.55 -48.88 23.36
N ALA A 659 8.57 -48.96 24.22
CA ALA A 659 9.21 -50.19 24.65
C ALA A 659 8.59 -50.85 25.90
N TYR A 660 7.56 -50.25 26.51
CA TYR A 660 6.94 -50.78 27.73
C TYR A 660 6.14 -52.05 27.49
N VAL A 661 6.38 -53.06 28.33
CA VAL A 661 5.61 -54.32 28.35
C VAL A 661 4.95 -54.44 29.73
N PRO A 662 3.61 -54.42 29.82
CA PRO A 662 2.95 -54.55 31.11
C PRO A 662 3.11 -55.98 31.66
N ASP A 663 3.45 -56.08 32.95
CA ASP A 663 3.42 -57.35 33.69
C ASP A 663 2.02 -57.58 34.26
N PHE A 664 1.33 -58.60 33.76
CA PHE A 664 -0.05 -58.97 34.15
C PHE A 664 -0.10 -60.18 35.08
N THR A 665 0.90 -60.37 35.95
CA THR A 665 0.86 -61.46 36.92
C THR A 665 -0.24 -61.19 37.97
N ILE A 666 -1.40 -61.83 37.80
CA ILE A 666 -2.51 -61.81 38.76
C ILE A 666 -2.25 -62.91 39.79
N ASP A 667 -1.96 -62.53 41.04
CA ASP A 667 -1.96 -63.48 42.16
C ASP A 667 -3.41 -63.82 42.53
N LEU A 668 -3.86 -65.00 42.11
CA LEU A 668 -5.12 -65.58 42.57
C LEU A 668 -4.84 -66.36 43.87
N HIS A 669 -5.08 -65.73 45.01
CA HIS A 669 -5.22 -66.47 46.26
C HIS A 669 -6.64 -67.05 46.34
N ASP A 670 -6.75 -68.37 46.20
CA ASP A 670 -7.91 -69.14 46.63
C ASP A 670 -7.97 -69.17 48.17
N THR A 671 -8.93 -68.41 48.74
CA THR A 671 -9.41 -68.39 50.15
C THR A 671 -8.42 -68.28 51.31
#